data_AF-A0A7X7LED2-F1
#
_entry.id   AF-A0A7X7LED2-F1
#
_cell.length_a   1.000
_cell.length_b   1.000
_cell.length_c   1.000
_cell.angle_alpha   90.00
_cell.angle_beta   90.00
_cell.angle_gamma   90.00
#
_symmetry.space_group_name_H-M   'P 1'
#
loop_
_entity.id
_entity.type
_entity.pdbx_description
1 polymer ?
#
loop_
_entity_poly.entity_id
_entity_poly.type
_entity_poly.pdbx_seq_one_letter_code
_entity_poly.pdbx_strand_id
1 'polypeptide(L)'
;MTARSSLLPAPCLLLTAASLFAAEIVWNDTAADFNAGSSWAGGVAPGAADIAVFANTASLANAPTLSANASVGGIRVGAGPVAFGDPASARSLTIGGAGVTSAGGVISVQEGNMTITLGADQTWDLSGDFIASNAINGAVTLNKTGLNALYLVGNAGAITQATNIVLSAGTLIITNAAGAAADRLNDTADITMQGGRLSVQRWPSATTENVGRLILVRNRDDLAVQALVGAAGSSVIRFSGLSRARGSFLTVYPTTSSTSYRFPDASILVSNIIPLAATAPSPSGWLTLDASFNVINLAAAGYTLMSATPETAWNGSMHVWWDAAVAGATVNVTGNRTIGTLRFNQTGSRILDLGGNTLTVENGGVLSGAASAGGHVLQNGYLTAGAACGYELFFTGYNSTLTNDTVITDNAGNPVSLTKTGVKGYVLMQPSTYSGGTYIDQGDLVALVGGACGSGPVYINEGRLFVPANAPAFFTVTNAIVAQHRSSSIGFNGMAALSNSTVTVIDGATLAFEWLEVDSPITGPGAVAPKRTTTFAGDEPNTYSGGTFVVNGNFNDWQLILKKPAGVIAVPGDLVIASASGTRSCYVDLASSEQIADTAIVTIDNVNPTAVNTILRLNGFDETIGGLVSTTAFNTIVESKAGAPSVCTLIISNTVACSYGGVLRDGGSGLLGIVKDGPGTQVLTSPPEYTNTYTGTTTVKAGVLLIDNALSASPVSVFAGGTLGGNGWIGAGVANDGAIAPGASIGTLSASELTMNEGSRYVWEVSPVDGNTADLINVTGTLTLPPGDHSVTIKVVRVGSPGVVNAKPLFTFAALSGNTNALFLDLAGSGLSDATVGLTASEITLSLVPEPAVFGVCLALLAALRRCRRS
;
A
#
# COMPACT_ATOMS: atom_id res chain seq x y z
N MET A 1 -47.79 18.26 -36.88
CA MET A 1 -48.60 18.46 -35.66
C MET A 1 -48.99 17.09 -35.12
N THR A 2 -48.52 16.76 -33.92
CA THR A 2 -49.00 15.73 -32.98
C THR A 2 -49.14 14.28 -33.46
N ALA A 3 -48.13 13.46 -33.17
CA ALA A 3 -48.30 12.03 -32.90
C ALA A 3 -47.74 11.74 -31.50
N ARG A 4 -48.66 11.33 -30.61
CA ARG A 4 -48.42 10.96 -29.21
C ARG A 4 -47.70 9.61 -29.15
N SER A 5 -46.55 9.55 -28.49
CA SER A 5 -45.96 8.28 -28.02
C SER A 5 -46.45 8.00 -26.60
N SER A 6 -47.09 6.85 -26.44
CA SER A 6 -47.57 6.31 -25.18
C SER A 6 -46.39 5.86 -24.30
N LEU A 7 -46.23 6.52 -23.16
CA LEU A 7 -45.43 6.05 -22.03
C LEU A 7 -46.10 4.80 -21.42
N LEU A 8 -45.44 3.66 -21.51
CA LEU A 8 -45.62 2.52 -20.61
C LEU A 8 -44.47 2.56 -19.59
N PRO A 9 -44.72 2.42 -18.28
CA PRO A 9 -43.68 2.46 -17.28
C PRO A 9 -42.89 1.15 -17.30
N ALA A 10 -41.57 1.25 -17.49
CA ALA A 10 -40.66 0.15 -17.25
C ALA A 10 -40.69 -0.19 -15.75
N PRO A 11 -40.71 -1.48 -15.35
CA PRO A 11 -40.63 -1.87 -13.95
C PRO A 11 -39.29 -1.38 -13.40
N CYS A 12 -39.36 -0.54 -12.37
CA CYS A 12 -38.26 -0.23 -11.48
C CYS A 12 -37.84 -1.54 -10.80
N LEU A 13 -36.89 -2.26 -11.40
CA LEU A 13 -36.11 -3.25 -10.68
C LEU A 13 -35.19 -2.43 -9.78
N LEU A 14 -35.55 -2.30 -8.51
CA LEU A 14 -34.63 -1.83 -7.47
C LEU A 14 -33.42 -2.77 -7.50
N LEU A 15 -32.36 -2.36 -8.18
CA LEU A 15 -31.04 -2.93 -8.04
C LEU A 15 -30.45 -2.41 -6.73
N THR A 16 -30.97 -2.89 -5.60
CA THR A 16 -30.23 -2.84 -4.33
C THR A 16 -29.15 -3.91 -4.38
N ALA A 17 -28.18 -3.76 -5.27
CA ALA A 17 -26.86 -4.31 -5.02
C ALA A 17 -26.17 -3.31 -4.08
N ALA A 18 -26.55 -3.33 -2.81
CA ALA A 18 -25.57 -2.98 -1.79
C ALA A 18 -24.37 -3.88 -2.10
N SER A 19 -23.22 -3.27 -2.40
CA SER A 19 -21.93 -3.94 -2.29
C SER A 19 -21.89 -4.52 -0.89
N LEU A 20 -22.27 -5.79 -0.73
CA LEU A 20 -22.11 -6.56 0.49
C LEU A 20 -20.60 -6.68 0.67
N PHE A 21 -20.02 -5.72 1.38
CA PHE A 21 -18.70 -5.90 1.96
C PHE A 21 -18.77 -7.20 2.77
N ALA A 22 -17.83 -8.11 2.50
CA ALA A 22 -17.71 -9.35 3.25
C ALA A 22 -17.64 -9.02 4.74
N ALA A 23 -18.53 -9.59 5.56
CA ALA A 23 -18.49 -9.34 6.99
C ALA A 23 -17.25 -10.04 7.57
N GLU A 24 -16.54 -9.33 8.45
CA GLU A 24 -15.37 -9.85 9.13
C GLU A 24 -15.80 -10.48 10.45
N ILE A 25 -15.63 -11.80 10.58
CA ILE A 25 -16.01 -12.53 11.79
C ILE A 25 -14.75 -12.99 12.51
N VAL A 26 -14.57 -12.53 13.75
CA VAL A 26 -13.34 -12.71 14.52
C VAL A 26 -13.38 -13.99 15.36
N TRP A 27 -12.33 -14.79 15.29
CA TRP A 27 -12.11 -15.96 16.15
C TRP A 27 -11.96 -15.53 17.61
N ASN A 28 -12.80 -16.07 18.50
CA ASN A 28 -12.84 -15.67 19.91
C ASN A 28 -11.95 -16.55 20.81
N ASP A 29 -11.33 -17.59 20.25
CA ASP A 29 -10.46 -18.54 20.96
C ASP A 29 -11.10 -19.17 22.21
N THR A 30 -12.42 -19.35 22.19
CA THR A 30 -13.23 -19.92 23.29
C THR A 30 -13.50 -21.41 23.16
N ALA A 31 -13.41 -21.95 21.94
CA ALA A 31 -13.59 -23.35 21.59
C ALA A 31 -12.85 -23.66 20.28
N ALA A 32 -12.72 -24.94 19.94
CA ALA A 32 -11.95 -25.40 18.78
C ALA A 32 -12.80 -25.60 17.50
N ASP A 33 -14.12 -25.75 17.58
CA ASP A 33 -14.94 -26.08 16.39
C ASP A 33 -15.23 -24.85 15.53
N PHE A 34 -14.68 -24.82 14.32
CA PHE A 34 -14.84 -23.75 13.34
C PHE A 34 -16.29 -23.59 12.88
N ASN A 35 -17.08 -24.66 12.85
CA ASN A 35 -18.48 -24.62 12.46
C ASN A 35 -19.40 -24.09 13.57
N ALA A 36 -18.92 -24.07 14.82
CA ALA A 36 -19.71 -23.66 15.97
C ALA A 36 -19.66 -22.14 16.18
N GLY A 37 -20.83 -21.50 16.21
CA GLY A 37 -20.92 -20.05 16.47
C GLY A 37 -20.30 -19.60 17.79
N SER A 38 -20.22 -20.49 18.79
CA SER A 38 -19.56 -20.24 20.08
C SER A 38 -18.05 -19.99 19.98
N SER A 39 -17.41 -20.35 18.88
CA SER A 39 -15.97 -20.12 18.64
C SER A 39 -15.69 -18.74 18.05
N TRP A 40 -16.73 -18.00 17.67
CA TRP A 40 -16.65 -16.74 16.95
C TRP A 40 -17.27 -15.59 17.74
N ALA A 41 -16.68 -14.40 17.60
CA ALA A 41 -17.23 -13.17 18.15
C ALA A 41 -18.63 -12.93 17.56
N GLY A 42 -19.59 -12.56 18.41
CA GLY A 42 -20.99 -12.41 18.00
C GLY A 42 -21.80 -13.71 17.94
N GLY A 43 -21.19 -14.87 18.23
CA GLY A 43 -21.93 -16.13 18.37
C GLY A 43 -22.35 -16.79 17.05
N VAL A 44 -21.81 -16.33 15.91
CA VAL A 44 -22.15 -16.80 14.56
C VAL A 44 -20.86 -17.18 13.83
N ALA A 45 -20.83 -18.38 13.24
CA ALA A 45 -19.69 -18.83 12.43
C ALA A 45 -19.72 -18.20 11.02
N PRO A 46 -18.56 -17.92 10.40
CA PRO A 46 -18.47 -17.33 9.07
C PRO A 46 -19.01 -18.27 8.00
N GLY A 47 -19.79 -17.70 7.07
CA GLY A 47 -20.27 -18.34 5.86
C GLY A 47 -19.45 -17.96 4.63
N ALA A 48 -19.89 -18.44 3.46
CA ALA A 48 -19.15 -18.32 2.20
C ALA A 48 -18.94 -16.88 1.69
N ALA A 49 -19.68 -15.90 2.24
CA ALA A 49 -19.52 -14.48 1.92
C ALA A 49 -18.63 -13.73 2.94
N ASP A 50 -18.26 -14.37 4.05
CA ASP A 50 -17.62 -13.72 5.19
C ASP A 50 -16.11 -13.98 5.21
N ILE A 51 -15.34 -13.07 5.81
CA ILE A 51 -13.92 -13.26 6.06
C ILE A 51 -13.74 -13.80 7.48
N ALA A 52 -13.11 -14.96 7.58
CA ALA A 52 -12.73 -15.57 8.86
C ALA A 52 -11.44 -14.92 9.39
N VAL A 53 -11.51 -14.24 10.54
CA VAL A 53 -10.42 -13.40 11.06
C VAL A 53 -9.81 -13.98 12.33
N PHE A 54 -8.51 -14.25 12.31
CA PHE A 54 -7.74 -14.65 13.48
C PHE A 54 -6.85 -13.49 13.93
N ALA A 55 -7.39 -12.58 14.72
CA ALA A 55 -6.69 -11.36 15.13
C ALA A 55 -5.53 -11.62 16.10
N ASN A 56 -5.65 -12.65 16.95
CA ASN A 56 -4.68 -13.02 17.99
C ASN A 56 -4.14 -14.45 17.76
N THR A 57 -3.08 -14.83 18.47
CA THR A 57 -2.57 -16.20 18.51
C THR A 57 -3.66 -17.15 19.00
N ALA A 58 -4.06 -18.13 18.20
CA ALA A 58 -4.95 -19.19 18.66
C ALA A 58 -4.22 -20.04 19.70
N SER A 59 -4.84 -20.31 20.84
CA SER A 59 -4.24 -21.21 21.83
C SER A 59 -4.19 -22.63 21.26
N LEU A 60 -3.16 -23.41 21.60
CA LEU A 60 -3.03 -24.79 21.12
C LEU A 60 -4.23 -25.68 21.53
N ALA A 61 -4.92 -25.33 22.63
CA ALA A 61 -6.12 -26.03 23.09
C ALA A 61 -7.35 -25.75 22.20
N ASN A 62 -7.40 -24.58 21.57
CA ASN A 62 -8.52 -24.11 20.74
C ASN A 62 -8.09 -23.94 19.27
N ALA A 63 -7.09 -24.71 18.83
CA ALA A 63 -6.70 -24.81 17.44
C ALA A 63 -7.94 -25.13 16.57
N PRO A 64 -8.23 -24.37 15.50
CA PRO A 64 -9.45 -24.56 14.74
C PRO A 64 -9.55 -25.96 14.11
N THR A 65 -10.68 -26.61 14.36
CA THR A 65 -11.09 -27.95 13.89
C THR A 65 -12.40 -27.84 13.10
N LEU A 66 -12.72 -28.80 12.24
CA LEU A 66 -14.00 -28.81 11.51
C LEU A 66 -14.89 -29.97 11.97
N SER A 67 -16.09 -29.67 12.46
CA SER A 67 -17.12 -30.70 12.66
C SER A 67 -17.89 -31.04 11.36
N ALA A 68 -17.85 -30.17 10.35
CA ALA A 68 -18.41 -30.38 9.02
C ALA A 68 -17.62 -29.62 7.94
N ASN A 69 -17.85 -29.94 6.65
CA ASN A 69 -17.29 -29.12 5.57
C ASN A 69 -17.77 -27.67 5.72
N ALA A 70 -16.84 -26.72 5.59
CA ALA A 70 -17.12 -25.30 5.76
C ALA A 70 -16.74 -24.52 4.50
N SER A 71 -17.32 -23.33 4.34
CA SER A 71 -16.98 -22.42 3.25
C SER A 71 -16.93 -21.00 3.79
N VAL A 72 -15.88 -20.27 3.43
CA VAL A 72 -15.67 -18.86 3.80
C VAL A 72 -15.30 -18.05 2.58
N GLY A 73 -15.59 -16.75 2.60
CA GLY A 73 -15.18 -15.82 1.55
C GLY A 73 -13.67 -15.64 1.47
N GLY A 74 -13.00 -15.64 2.64
CA GLY A 74 -11.54 -15.58 2.77
C GLY A 74 -11.06 -15.83 4.21
N ILE A 75 -9.74 -15.89 4.39
CA ILE A 75 -9.08 -16.01 5.71
C ILE A 75 -8.14 -14.83 5.92
N ARG A 76 -8.19 -14.20 7.09
CA ARG A 76 -7.21 -13.20 7.51
C ARG A 76 -6.60 -13.57 8.86
N VAL A 77 -5.27 -13.47 8.96
CA VAL A 77 -4.53 -13.76 10.18
C VAL A 77 -3.71 -12.54 10.60
N GLY A 78 -3.77 -12.20 11.89
CA GLY A 78 -2.97 -11.14 12.50
C GLY A 78 -1.51 -11.54 12.69
N ALA A 79 -0.88 -11.03 13.74
CA ALA A 79 0.53 -11.30 14.05
C ALA A 79 0.78 -12.66 14.73
N GLY A 80 -0.24 -13.26 15.33
CA GLY A 80 -0.14 -14.54 16.04
C GLY A 80 -0.25 -15.76 15.11
N PRO A 81 0.41 -16.90 15.42
CA PRO A 81 0.27 -18.11 14.62
C PRO A 81 -1.12 -18.74 14.77
N VAL A 82 -1.55 -19.43 13.70
CA VAL A 82 -2.78 -20.22 13.63
C VAL A 82 -2.45 -21.60 13.08
N ALA A 83 -2.87 -22.64 13.80
CA ALA A 83 -2.70 -24.02 13.38
C ALA A 83 -4.07 -24.69 13.25
N PHE A 84 -4.43 -25.16 12.06
CA PHE A 84 -5.65 -25.92 11.83
C PHE A 84 -5.41 -27.39 12.23
N GLY A 85 -6.15 -27.86 13.24
CA GLY A 85 -6.06 -29.20 13.83
C GLY A 85 -7.26 -30.08 13.46
N ASP A 86 -7.09 -31.36 13.11
CA ASP A 86 -8.16 -32.38 13.23
C ASP A 86 -7.57 -33.81 13.16
N PRO A 87 -7.74 -34.66 14.19
CA PRO A 87 -7.28 -36.05 14.15
C PRO A 87 -8.22 -37.05 13.45
N ALA A 88 -9.43 -36.69 12.96
CA ALA A 88 -10.31 -37.69 12.36
C ALA A 88 -11.42 -37.16 11.40
N SER A 89 -11.18 -37.30 10.08
CA SER A 89 -12.13 -37.44 8.93
C SER A 89 -11.78 -36.48 7.78
N ALA A 90 -11.91 -36.92 6.53
CA ALA A 90 -11.67 -36.10 5.33
C ALA A 90 -12.66 -34.93 5.17
N ARG A 91 -12.44 -33.82 5.89
CA ARG A 91 -13.22 -32.58 5.80
C ARG A 91 -12.50 -31.52 4.99
N SER A 92 -13.28 -30.63 4.37
CA SER A 92 -12.78 -29.55 3.54
C SER A 92 -13.19 -28.17 4.05
N LEU A 93 -12.25 -27.24 4.07
CA LEU A 93 -12.52 -25.81 4.15
C LEU A 93 -12.39 -25.21 2.75
N THR A 94 -13.51 -24.70 2.22
CA THR A 94 -13.53 -24.00 0.95
C THR A 94 -13.27 -22.51 1.17
N ILE A 95 -12.27 -21.97 0.47
CA ILE A 95 -11.92 -20.55 0.49
C ILE A 95 -12.44 -19.90 -0.80
N GLY A 96 -13.21 -18.82 -0.66
CA GLY A 96 -13.75 -18.01 -1.74
C GLY A 96 -12.73 -17.02 -2.32
N GLY A 97 -13.21 -16.12 -3.18
CA GLY A 97 -12.35 -15.21 -3.95
C GLY A 97 -11.62 -14.12 -3.15
N ALA A 98 -11.92 -13.93 -1.85
CA ALA A 98 -11.20 -12.96 -1.02
C ALA A 98 -9.81 -13.48 -0.59
N GLY A 99 -9.55 -14.79 -0.77
CA GLY A 99 -8.22 -15.36 -0.61
C GLY A 99 -7.73 -15.47 0.84
N VAL A 100 -6.41 -15.41 1.01
CA VAL A 100 -5.74 -15.55 2.31
C VAL A 100 -4.80 -14.37 2.53
N THR A 101 -4.91 -13.73 3.69
CA THR A 101 -4.01 -12.63 4.09
C THR A 101 -3.40 -12.90 5.47
N SER A 102 -2.13 -12.55 5.66
CA SER A 102 -1.48 -12.62 6.97
C SER A 102 -0.67 -11.36 7.27
N ALA A 103 -0.70 -10.89 8.52
CA ALA A 103 0.02 -9.73 9.03
C ALA A 103 1.19 -10.15 9.95
N GLY A 104 1.97 -11.16 9.53
CA GLY A 104 3.13 -11.70 10.25
C GLY A 104 2.91 -13.06 10.92
N GLY A 105 1.66 -13.42 11.22
CA GLY A 105 1.31 -14.72 11.80
C GLY A 105 1.52 -15.88 10.83
N VAL A 106 2.05 -16.99 11.34
CA VAL A 106 2.24 -18.24 10.58
C VAL A 106 0.93 -19.01 10.53
N ILE A 107 0.54 -19.46 9.33
CA ILE A 107 -0.61 -20.34 9.13
C ILE A 107 -0.08 -21.75 8.90
N SER A 108 -0.57 -22.74 9.63
CA SER A 108 -0.18 -24.13 9.44
C SER A 108 -1.38 -25.06 9.32
N VAL A 109 -1.31 -25.99 8.37
CA VAL A 109 -2.25 -27.09 8.20
C VAL A 109 -1.46 -28.38 8.34
N GLN A 110 -1.70 -29.13 9.42
CA GLN A 110 -0.97 -30.35 9.70
C GLN A 110 -1.47 -31.52 8.84
N GLU A 111 -0.60 -32.52 8.64
CA GLU A 111 -0.86 -33.68 7.80
C GLU A 111 -2.01 -34.53 8.37
N GLY A 112 -2.92 -34.97 7.50
CA GLY A 112 -4.06 -35.83 7.87
C GLY A 112 -5.28 -35.08 8.43
N ASN A 113 -5.18 -33.76 8.63
CA ASN A 113 -6.26 -32.94 9.20
C ASN A 113 -7.36 -32.58 8.16
N MET A 114 -7.21 -31.43 7.52
CA MET A 114 -8.21 -30.81 6.65
C MET A 114 -7.63 -30.59 5.26
N THR A 115 -8.46 -30.80 4.23
CA THR A 115 -8.13 -30.41 2.86
C THR A 115 -8.57 -28.97 2.61
N ILE A 116 -7.69 -28.13 2.05
CA ILE A 116 -8.09 -26.80 1.59
C ILE A 116 -8.66 -26.95 0.19
N THR A 117 -9.85 -26.39 -0.03
CA THR A 117 -10.45 -26.31 -1.37
C THR A 117 -10.54 -24.84 -1.79
N LEU A 118 -10.14 -24.53 -3.00
CA LEU A 118 -10.20 -23.19 -3.57
C LEU A 118 -11.46 -23.11 -4.44
N GLY A 119 -12.43 -22.31 -4.01
CA GLY A 119 -13.73 -22.17 -4.69
C GLY A 119 -13.74 -21.15 -5.83
N ALA A 120 -12.69 -20.32 -5.93
CA ALA A 120 -12.49 -19.31 -6.96
C ALA A 120 -10.98 -19.01 -7.08
N ASP A 121 -10.58 -18.22 -8.09
CA ASP A 121 -9.22 -17.70 -8.19
C ASP A 121 -8.80 -17.03 -6.87
N GLN A 122 -7.56 -17.30 -6.47
CA GLN A 122 -7.05 -16.95 -5.15
C GLN A 122 -5.94 -15.91 -5.25
N THR A 123 -5.96 -14.95 -4.34
CA THR A 123 -4.79 -14.11 -4.03
C THR A 123 -4.38 -14.32 -2.59
N TRP A 124 -3.14 -14.75 -2.38
CA TRP A 124 -2.56 -15.06 -1.07
C TRP A 124 -1.45 -14.03 -0.76
N ASP A 125 -1.81 -13.02 0.02
CA ASP A 125 -0.87 -12.00 0.49
C ASP A 125 -0.34 -12.38 1.88
N LEU A 126 0.79 -13.09 1.86
CA LEU A 126 1.39 -13.71 3.02
C LEU A 126 2.54 -12.85 3.57
N SER A 127 2.27 -12.12 4.66
CA SER A 127 3.32 -11.47 5.47
C SER A 127 3.80 -12.34 6.64
N GLY A 128 3.19 -13.49 6.87
CA GLY A 128 3.75 -14.62 7.62
C GLY A 128 3.75 -15.89 6.77
N ASP A 129 4.50 -16.92 7.17
CA ASP A 129 4.60 -18.18 6.40
C ASP A 129 3.27 -18.96 6.39
N PHE A 130 3.01 -19.66 5.29
CA PHE A 130 1.92 -20.63 5.18
C PHE A 130 2.52 -22.03 4.99
N ILE A 131 2.22 -22.95 5.91
CA ILE A 131 2.75 -24.32 5.91
C ILE A 131 1.64 -25.31 5.60
N ALA A 132 1.63 -25.84 4.38
CA ALA A 132 0.68 -26.83 3.90
C ALA A 132 1.29 -28.22 3.94
N SER A 133 0.86 -29.04 4.92
CA SER A 133 1.21 -30.47 4.97
C SER A 133 0.16 -31.38 4.31
N ASN A 134 -0.96 -30.80 3.86
CA ASN A 134 -2.06 -31.44 3.14
C ASN A 134 -2.26 -30.81 1.75
N ALA A 135 -3.06 -31.48 0.91
CA ALA A 135 -3.39 -31.00 -0.42
C ALA A 135 -4.24 -29.72 -0.37
N ILE A 136 -3.90 -28.78 -1.25
CA ILE A 136 -4.67 -27.59 -1.63
C ILE A 136 -5.27 -27.91 -3.00
N ASN A 137 -6.59 -28.08 -3.05
CA ASN A 137 -7.32 -28.52 -4.23
C ASN A 137 -8.16 -27.38 -4.81
N GLY A 138 -8.47 -27.43 -6.10
CA GLY A 138 -9.25 -26.42 -6.81
C GLY A 138 -8.65 -26.09 -8.19
N ALA A 139 -9.47 -26.22 -9.23
CA ALA A 139 -9.10 -25.88 -10.61
C ALA A 139 -9.17 -24.38 -10.85
N VAL A 140 -8.24 -23.64 -10.23
CA VAL A 140 -8.21 -22.18 -10.20
C VAL A 140 -6.79 -21.67 -10.42
N THR A 141 -6.66 -20.36 -10.59
CA THR A 141 -5.39 -19.65 -10.48
C THR A 141 -5.07 -19.38 -9.01
N LEU A 142 -3.88 -19.77 -8.56
CA LEU A 142 -3.36 -19.41 -7.24
C LEU A 142 -2.28 -18.34 -7.39
N ASN A 143 -2.57 -17.11 -6.95
CA ASN A 143 -1.63 -15.99 -6.98
C ASN A 143 -1.01 -15.74 -5.60
N LYS A 144 0.31 -15.81 -5.51
CA LYS A 144 1.10 -15.58 -4.30
C LYS A 144 1.81 -14.23 -4.38
N THR A 145 1.46 -13.28 -3.53
CA THR A 145 1.89 -11.87 -3.65
C THR A 145 2.65 -11.32 -2.43
N GLY A 146 2.55 -11.97 -1.26
CA GLY A 146 3.28 -11.54 -0.05
C GLY A 146 4.76 -11.92 -0.05
N LEU A 147 5.58 -11.37 0.85
CA LEU A 147 7.03 -11.62 0.85
C LEU A 147 7.45 -12.95 1.50
N ASN A 148 6.60 -13.53 2.34
CA ASN A 148 6.91 -14.77 3.07
C ASN A 148 6.55 -16.02 2.27
N ALA A 149 6.86 -17.20 2.81
CA ALA A 149 6.85 -18.43 2.04
C ALA A 149 5.53 -19.20 2.14
N LEU A 150 5.16 -19.85 1.04
CA LEU A 150 4.19 -20.95 1.01
C LEU A 150 4.98 -22.26 0.94
N TYR A 151 4.90 -23.10 1.97
CA TYR A 151 5.56 -24.39 2.06
C TYR A 151 4.60 -25.52 1.72
N LEU A 152 5.00 -26.37 0.77
CA LEU A 152 4.41 -27.68 0.53
C LEU A 152 5.32 -28.74 1.16
N VAL A 153 4.85 -29.31 2.28
CA VAL A 153 5.60 -30.22 3.15
C VAL A 153 4.81 -31.48 3.49
N GLY A 154 5.34 -32.34 4.36
CA GLY A 154 4.71 -33.61 4.74
C GLY A 154 4.55 -34.59 3.58
N ASN A 155 3.80 -35.67 3.76
CA ASN A 155 3.56 -36.62 2.66
C ASN A 155 2.48 -36.13 1.68
N ALA A 156 1.53 -35.31 2.15
CA ALA A 156 0.34 -34.93 1.39
C ALA A 156 0.32 -33.47 0.89
N GLY A 157 1.29 -32.63 1.28
CA GLY A 157 1.32 -31.22 0.87
C GLY A 157 1.48 -31.04 -0.64
N ALA A 158 0.43 -30.60 -1.34
CA ALA A 158 0.47 -30.49 -2.79
C ALA A 158 -0.57 -29.49 -3.30
N ILE A 159 -0.39 -29.00 -4.54
CA ILE A 159 -1.31 -28.15 -5.31
C ILE A 159 -1.56 -28.86 -6.64
N THR A 160 -2.29 -29.97 -6.62
CA THR A 160 -2.43 -30.88 -7.78
C THR A 160 -3.57 -30.54 -8.73
N GLN A 161 -4.36 -29.51 -8.43
CA GLN A 161 -5.51 -29.12 -9.25
C GLN A 161 -5.46 -27.71 -9.80
N ALA A 162 -4.61 -26.82 -9.26
CA ALA A 162 -4.49 -25.46 -9.79
C ALA A 162 -4.17 -25.52 -11.28
N THR A 163 -4.79 -24.65 -12.07
CA THR A 163 -4.54 -24.56 -13.52
C THR A 163 -3.36 -23.63 -13.83
N ASN A 164 -3.08 -22.71 -12.92
CA ASN A 164 -1.95 -21.78 -13.01
C ASN A 164 -1.50 -21.41 -11.59
N ILE A 165 -0.20 -21.32 -11.37
CA ILE A 165 0.38 -20.85 -10.11
C ILE A 165 1.17 -19.59 -10.44
N VAL A 166 0.72 -18.45 -9.91
CA VAL A 166 1.34 -17.14 -10.12
C VAL A 166 2.18 -16.78 -8.91
N LEU A 167 3.48 -16.59 -9.11
CA LEU A 167 4.44 -16.18 -8.08
C LEU A 167 4.80 -14.71 -8.33
N SER A 168 4.10 -13.82 -7.63
CA SER A 168 4.29 -12.37 -7.76
C SER A 168 5.28 -11.81 -6.74
N ALA A 169 5.41 -12.44 -5.57
CA ALA A 169 6.47 -12.16 -4.61
C ALA A 169 6.66 -13.33 -3.62
N GLY A 170 7.72 -13.22 -2.82
CA GLY A 170 8.08 -14.24 -1.82
C GLY A 170 8.44 -15.57 -2.46
N THR A 171 8.28 -16.68 -1.72
CA THR A 171 8.75 -17.99 -2.18
C THR A 171 7.65 -19.05 -2.12
N LEU A 172 7.50 -19.87 -3.16
CA LEU A 172 6.88 -21.18 -3.09
C LEU A 172 7.96 -22.23 -2.86
N ILE A 173 7.88 -22.94 -1.74
CA ILE A 173 8.85 -23.96 -1.33
C ILE A 173 8.19 -25.33 -1.42
N ILE A 174 8.83 -26.24 -2.15
CA ILE A 174 8.37 -27.60 -2.39
C ILE A 174 9.42 -28.55 -1.82
N THR A 175 9.01 -29.47 -0.95
CA THR A 175 9.94 -30.41 -0.30
C THR A 175 9.76 -31.83 -0.80
N ASN A 176 10.65 -32.38 -1.62
CA ASN A 176 10.45 -33.74 -2.15
C ASN A 176 10.93 -34.83 -1.16
N ALA A 177 10.11 -35.12 -0.14
CA ALA A 177 10.34 -36.13 0.89
C ALA A 177 10.00 -37.56 0.43
N ALA A 178 10.61 -38.58 1.04
CA ALA A 178 10.25 -39.98 0.78
C ALA A 178 8.85 -40.27 1.35
N GLY A 179 7.93 -40.74 0.50
CA GLY A 179 6.50 -40.88 0.86
C GLY A 179 5.65 -39.65 0.51
N ALA A 180 6.26 -38.55 0.06
CA ALA A 180 5.51 -37.42 -0.51
C ALA A 180 4.81 -37.81 -1.82
N ALA A 181 3.70 -37.15 -2.12
CA ALA A 181 3.12 -37.16 -3.45
C ALA A 181 4.24 -36.93 -4.48
N ALA A 182 4.37 -37.84 -5.45
CA ALA A 182 5.36 -37.71 -6.53
C ALA A 182 5.04 -36.56 -7.50
N ASP A 183 3.90 -35.90 -7.27
CA ASP A 183 3.26 -34.84 -8.05
C ASP A 183 2.78 -33.81 -7.00
N ARG A 184 3.65 -32.86 -6.65
CA ARG A 184 3.32 -31.82 -5.66
C ARG A 184 2.63 -30.64 -6.31
N LEU A 185 2.81 -30.43 -7.59
CA LEU A 185 2.16 -29.43 -8.41
C LEU A 185 1.56 -30.13 -9.62
N ASN A 186 0.35 -29.75 -9.99
CA ASN A 186 -0.28 -30.24 -11.21
C ASN A 186 0.68 -30.20 -12.41
N ASP A 187 0.96 -31.36 -13.00
CA ASP A 187 1.84 -31.55 -14.17
C ASP A 187 1.48 -30.65 -15.38
N THR A 188 0.24 -30.17 -15.45
CA THR A 188 -0.25 -29.26 -16.51
C THR A 188 -0.31 -27.79 -16.11
N ALA A 189 -0.10 -27.46 -14.83
CA ALA A 189 -0.17 -26.09 -14.35
C ALA A 189 1.03 -25.29 -14.85
N ASP A 190 0.75 -24.20 -15.54
CA ASP A 190 1.78 -23.20 -15.82
C ASP A 190 2.25 -22.58 -14.49
N ILE A 191 3.55 -22.34 -14.38
CA ILE A 191 4.15 -21.54 -13.31
C ILE A 191 4.44 -20.17 -13.90
N THR A 192 3.58 -19.21 -13.57
CA THR A 192 3.75 -17.82 -13.97
C THR A 192 4.55 -17.08 -12.90
N MET A 193 5.66 -16.47 -13.26
CA MET A 193 6.51 -15.72 -12.33
C MET A 193 6.59 -14.25 -12.76
N GLN A 194 6.50 -13.36 -11.77
CA GLN A 194 6.49 -11.92 -11.96
C GLN A 194 7.09 -11.13 -10.78
N GLY A 195 8.15 -11.66 -10.16
CA GLY A 195 8.83 -11.12 -8.97
C GLY A 195 8.98 -12.12 -7.83
N GLY A 196 8.69 -13.39 -8.07
CA GLY A 196 8.63 -14.45 -7.06
C GLY A 196 9.79 -15.43 -7.13
N ARG A 197 9.82 -16.35 -6.17
CA ARG A 197 10.78 -17.45 -6.13
C ARG A 197 10.10 -18.81 -6.12
N LEU A 198 10.54 -19.73 -6.97
CA LEU A 198 10.22 -21.14 -6.87
C LEU A 198 11.44 -21.89 -6.30
N SER A 199 11.24 -22.62 -5.21
CA SER A 199 12.31 -23.36 -4.54
C SER A 199 11.92 -24.82 -4.33
N VAL A 200 12.71 -25.73 -4.90
CA VAL A 200 12.60 -27.18 -4.66
C VAL A 200 13.71 -27.62 -3.71
N GLN A 201 13.33 -28.26 -2.61
CA GLN A 201 14.23 -28.72 -1.56
C GLN A 201 14.23 -30.26 -1.47
N ARG A 202 15.40 -30.83 -1.12
CA ARG A 202 15.76 -32.25 -1.24
C ARG A 202 15.48 -33.10 0.01
N TRP A 203 15.16 -34.39 -0.19
CA TRP A 203 15.29 -35.50 0.79
C TRP A 203 15.99 -36.73 0.11
N PRO A 204 16.38 -37.83 0.80
CA PRO A 204 17.34 -38.85 0.31
C PRO A 204 16.98 -39.69 -0.93
N SER A 205 15.77 -39.61 -1.49
CA SER A 205 15.35 -40.38 -2.68
C SER A 205 15.25 -39.51 -3.93
N ALA A 206 15.64 -40.04 -5.09
CA ALA A 206 15.54 -39.33 -6.36
C ALA A 206 14.08 -39.06 -6.76
N THR A 207 13.73 -37.81 -7.06
CA THR A 207 12.38 -37.40 -7.47
C THR A 207 12.45 -36.35 -8.58
N THR A 208 11.50 -36.42 -9.51
CA THR A 208 11.29 -35.41 -10.57
C THR A 208 9.89 -34.85 -10.42
N GLU A 209 9.80 -33.54 -10.30
CA GLU A 209 8.56 -32.78 -10.38
C GLU A 209 8.34 -32.35 -11.83
N ASN A 210 7.21 -32.69 -12.45
CA ASN A 210 6.84 -32.12 -13.75
C ASN A 210 5.82 -31.02 -13.53
N VAL A 211 5.88 -29.98 -14.36
CA VAL A 211 4.91 -28.89 -14.37
C VAL A 211 4.66 -28.44 -15.80
N GLY A 212 3.68 -27.56 -15.97
CA GLY A 212 3.43 -26.85 -17.21
C GLY A 212 4.59 -25.95 -17.62
N ARG A 213 4.28 -24.89 -18.35
CA ARG A 213 5.30 -23.96 -18.83
C ARG A 213 5.78 -23.10 -17.68
N LEU A 214 7.07 -22.76 -17.70
CA LEU A 214 7.56 -21.60 -16.96
C LEU A 214 7.22 -20.35 -17.78
N ILE A 215 6.42 -19.45 -17.22
CA ILE A 215 6.04 -18.19 -17.87
C ILE A 215 6.63 -17.04 -17.07
N LEU A 216 7.58 -16.32 -17.65
CA LEU A 216 8.17 -15.14 -17.06
C LEU A 216 7.50 -13.91 -17.65
N VAL A 217 6.85 -13.11 -16.81
CA VAL A 217 6.02 -11.99 -17.27
C VAL A 217 6.74 -10.66 -17.14
N ARG A 218 7.49 -10.47 -16.05
CA ARG A 218 8.19 -9.23 -15.68
C ARG A 218 9.03 -9.44 -14.43
N ASN A 219 9.85 -8.45 -14.04
CA ASN A 219 10.69 -8.46 -12.84
C ASN A 219 11.80 -9.54 -12.87
N ARG A 220 12.60 -9.55 -11.79
CA ARG A 220 13.51 -10.66 -11.48
C ARG A 220 12.71 -11.78 -10.81
N ASP A 221 12.79 -12.95 -11.40
CA ASP A 221 12.32 -14.20 -10.84
C ASP A 221 13.49 -15.06 -10.37
N ASP A 222 13.27 -15.88 -9.36
CA ASP A 222 14.29 -16.72 -8.77
C ASP A 222 13.87 -18.19 -8.81
N LEU A 223 14.70 -19.05 -9.38
CA LEU A 223 14.47 -20.50 -9.44
C LEU A 223 15.62 -21.23 -8.74
N ALA A 224 15.28 -21.99 -7.70
CA ALA A 224 16.25 -22.70 -6.87
C ALA A 224 15.90 -24.17 -6.72
N VAL A 225 16.85 -25.07 -7.02
CA VAL A 225 16.80 -26.47 -6.61
C VAL A 225 17.97 -26.73 -5.68
N GLN A 226 17.69 -26.80 -4.39
CA GLN A 226 18.70 -26.84 -3.33
C GLN A 226 18.86 -28.23 -2.71
N ALA A 227 20.11 -28.64 -2.50
CA ALA A 227 20.43 -29.82 -1.72
C ALA A 227 20.48 -29.47 -0.22
N LEU A 228 19.70 -30.15 0.63
CA LEU A 228 19.95 -30.14 2.07
C LEU A 228 21.24 -30.93 2.36
N VAL A 229 22.02 -30.43 3.33
CA VAL A 229 23.28 -31.05 3.78
C VAL A 229 23.00 -32.48 4.26
N GLY A 230 23.69 -33.48 3.69
CA GLY A 230 23.63 -34.89 4.14
C GLY A 230 22.63 -35.81 3.42
N ALA A 231 21.86 -35.36 2.43
CA ALA A 231 20.95 -36.22 1.66
C ALA A 231 21.65 -36.97 0.49
N ALA A 232 21.11 -38.11 0.03
CA ALA A 232 21.70 -38.99 -1.00
C ALA A 232 20.96 -39.06 -2.38
N GLY A 233 19.78 -38.46 -2.55
CA GLY A 233 18.94 -38.55 -3.78
C GLY A 233 19.12 -37.40 -4.80
N SER A 234 18.48 -37.44 -5.97
CA SER A 234 18.43 -36.29 -6.90
C SER A 234 17.10 -35.53 -6.88
N SER A 235 17.11 -34.20 -7.05
CA SER A 235 15.88 -33.40 -7.20
C SER A 235 15.89 -32.68 -8.54
N VAL A 236 14.86 -32.94 -9.35
CA VAL A 236 14.70 -32.32 -10.66
C VAL A 236 13.34 -31.64 -10.72
N ILE A 237 13.30 -30.43 -11.27
CA ILE A 237 12.06 -29.84 -11.79
C ILE A 237 12.13 -29.80 -13.30
N ARG A 238 11.07 -30.27 -13.95
CA ARG A 238 10.93 -30.29 -15.41
C ARG A 238 9.75 -29.44 -15.81
N PHE A 239 10.00 -28.46 -16.67
CA PHE A 239 8.97 -27.63 -17.28
C PHE A 239 8.64 -28.17 -18.67
N SER A 240 7.37 -28.10 -19.08
CA SER A 240 6.97 -28.46 -20.45
C SER A 240 7.37 -27.41 -21.49
N GLY A 241 7.73 -26.19 -21.07
CA GLY A 241 8.22 -25.13 -21.94
C GLY A 241 8.65 -23.88 -21.17
N LEU A 242 9.19 -22.90 -21.89
CA LEU A 242 9.50 -21.56 -21.38
C LEU A 242 8.82 -20.52 -22.28
N SER A 243 8.10 -19.58 -21.67
CA SER A 243 7.61 -18.38 -22.32
C SER A 243 8.15 -17.18 -21.56
N ARG A 244 8.74 -16.21 -22.26
CA ARG A 244 9.37 -15.05 -21.62
C ARG A 244 8.89 -13.76 -22.27
N ALA A 245 8.41 -12.82 -21.46
CA ALA A 245 8.17 -11.46 -21.88
C ALA A 245 9.49 -10.66 -21.92
N ARG A 246 9.55 -9.63 -22.78
CA ARG A 246 10.71 -8.72 -22.80
C ARG A 246 10.93 -8.10 -21.42
N GLY A 247 12.18 -7.98 -21.00
CA GLY A 247 12.55 -7.42 -19.70
C GLY A 247 12.30 -8.29 -18.48
N SER A 248 11.79 -9.53 -18.62
CA SER A 248 11.77 -10.47 -17.48
C SER A 248 13.10 -11.22 -17.39
N PHE A 249 13.58 -11.44 -16.17
CA PHE A 249 14.88 -12.06 -15.90
C PHE A 249 14.76 -13.19 -14.87
N LEU A 250 15.34 -14.35 -15.13
CA LEU A 250 15.36 -15.49 -14.21
C LEU A 250 16.77 -15.72 -13.63
N THR A 251 16.91 -15.60 -12.32
CA THR A 251 18.08 -16.09 -11.60
C THR A 251 17.92 -17.57 -11.32
N VAL A 252 18.92 -18.35 -11.65
CA VAL A 252 18.94 -19.79 -11.37
C VAL A 252 20.04 -20.08 -10.34
N TYR A 253 19.69 -20.71 -9.21
CA TYR A 253 20.70 -21.02 -8.19
C TYR A 253 21.55 -22.24 -8.59
N PRO A 254 22.85 -22.29 -8.22
CA PRO A 254 23.74 -23.37 -8.62
C PRO A 254 23.22 -24.74 -8.25
N THR A 255 23.34 -25.68 -9.18
CA THR A 255 23.02 -27.08 -8.95
C THR A 255 24.26 -27.89 -8.59
N THR A 256 24.04 -29.01 -7.90
CA THR A 256 25.04 -30.08 -7.76
C THR A 256 24.81 -31.11 -8.87
N SER A 257 25.67 -32.11 -9.02
CA SER A 257 25.40 -33.26 -9.92
C SER A 257 24.09 -34.00 -9.61
N SER A 258 23.49 -33.74 -8.44
CA SER A 258 22.24 -34.33 -7.97
C SER A 258 21.03 -33.37 -8.02
N THR A 259 21.18 -32.14 -8.50
CA THR A 259 20.05 -31.22 -8.67
C THR A 259 20.01 -30.67 -10.09
N SER A 260 18.84 -30.50 -10.70
CA SER A 260 18.77 -30.00 -12.09
C SER A 260 17.45 -29.31 -12.41
N TYR A 261 17.52 -28.34 -13.31
CA TYR A 261 16.37 -27.76 -14.01
C TYR A 261 16.40 -28.31 -15.43
N ARG A 262 15.27 -28.82 -15.93
CA ARG A 262 15.21 -29.47 -17.25
C ARG A 262 14.08 -28.92 -18.12
N PHE A 263 14.38 -28.73 -19.40
CA PHE A 263 13.41 -28.46 -20.46
C PHE A 263 13.39 -29.62 -21.48
N PRO A 264 12.33 -29.79 -22.27
CA PRO A 264 12.18 -30.93 -23.18
C PRO A 264 13.04 -30.83 -24.44
N ASP A 265 13.46 -29.61 -24.84
CA ASP A 265 14.33 -29.41 -26.00
C ASP A 265 15.31 -28.24 -25.81
N ALA A 266 16.35 -28.20 -26.66
CA ALA A 266 17.39 -27.19 -26.57
C ALA A 266 17.04 -25.83 -27.18
N SER A 267 16.05 -25.78 -28.09
CA SER A 267 15.64 -24.56 -28.77
C SER A 267 14.89 -23.59 -27.84
N ILE A 268 14.25 -24.12 -26.80
CA ILE A 268 13.49 -23.36 -25.80
C ILE A 268 14.32 -22.27 -25.13
N LEU A 269 15.59 -22.54 -24.78
CA LEU A 269 16.45 -21.50 -24.18
C LEU A 269 16.98 -20.51 -25.24
N VAL A 270 17.27 -20.96 -26.45
CA VAL A 270 17.88 -20.13 -27.51
C VAL A 270 16.92 -19.04 -27.99
N SER A 271 15.61 -19.29 -27.98
CA SER A 271 14.59 -18.30 -28.40
C SER A 271 14.06 -17.43 -27.26
N ASN A 272 14.39 -17.72 -26.00
CA ASN A 272 13.85 -17.05 -24.80
C ASN A 272 14.94 -16.74 -23.76
N ILE A 273 16.15 -16.40 -24.22
CA ILE A 273 17.39 -16.44 -23.42
C ILE A 273 17.34 -15.54 -22.18
N ILE A 274 17.88 -16.03 -21.07
CA ILE A 274 18.04 -15.34 -19.79
C ILE A 274 19.52 -15.38 -19.36
N PRO A 275 20.14 -14.25 -18.94
CA PRO A 275 21.47 -14.25 -18.30
C PRO A 275 21.44 -14.81 -16.85
N LEU A 276 22.52 -15.45 -16.38
CA LEU A 276 22.58 -16.02 -15.01
C LEU A 276 23.29 -15.11 -13.99
N ALA A 277 22.67 -14.91 -12.82
CA ALA A 277 23.37 -14.55 -11.58
C ALA A 277 23.76 -15.82 -10.80
N ALA A 278 25.05 -16.16 -10.73
CA ALA A 278 25.53 -17.17 -9.79
C ALA A 278 26.01 -16.48 -8.49
N THR A 279 25.61 -17.00 -7.32
CA THR A 279 26.11 -16.53 -6.03
C THR A 279 27.53 -17.09 -5.76
N ALA A 280 28.54 -16.42 -6.32
CA ALA A 280 30.00 -16.47 -6.04
C ALA A 280 30.87 -17.62 -6.62
N PRO A 281 32.18 -17.40 -6.92
CA PRO A 281 32.94 -16.17 -7.12
C PRO A 281 33.49 -16.06 -8.57
N SER A 282 32.66 -16.28 -9.60
CA SER A 282 32.98 -15.77 -10.94
C SER A 282 31.70 -15.30 -11.65
N PRO A 283 31.69 -14.11 -12.24
CA PRO A 283 30.47 -13.30 -12.21
C PRO A 283 29.88 -13.20 -13.63
N SER A 284 28.56 -13.08 -13.74
CA SER A 284 27.77 -12.97 -14.98
C SER A 284 28.10 -14.06 -16.01
N GLY A 285 27.35 -15.15 -15.99
CA GLY A 285 27.45 -16.23 -16.97
C GLY A 285 26.32 -16.20 -17.99
N TRP A 286 26.55 -16.71 -19.19
CA TRP A 286 25.47 -16.95 -20.15
C TRP A 286 24.87 -18.34 -19.91
N LEU A 287 23.55 -18.47 -19.80
CA LEU A 287 22.93 -19.79 -19.67
C LEU A 287 23.02 -20.55 -20.99
N THR A 288 23.29 -21.85 -20.89
CA THR A 288 23.18 -22.80 -21.98
C THR A 288 22.61 -24.12 -21.46
N LEU A 289 22.37 -25.06 -22.36
CA LEU A 289 21.97 -26.42 -22.02
C LEU A 289 23.14 -27.37 -22.23
N ASP A 290 23.29 -28.32 -21.31
CA ASP A 290 24.16 -29.46 -21.55
C ASP A 290 23.49 -30.47 -22.50
N ALA A 291 24.21 -31.52 -22.88
CA ALA A 291 23.70 -32.58 -23.75
C ALA A 291 22.49 -33.35 -23.17
N SER A 292 22.19 -33.17 -21.88
CA SER A 292 21.05 -33.78 -21.17
C SER A 292 19.90 -32.79 -20.95
N PHE A 293 19.93 -31.62 -21.61
CA PHE A 293 18.97 -30.52 -21.49
C PHE A 293 18.86 -29.95 -20.07
N ASN A 294 19.93 -30.06 -19.28
CA ASN A 294 20.01 -29.38 -18.00
C ASN A 294 20.48 -27.94 -18.21
N VAL A 295 19.86 -27.01 -17.49
CA VAL A 295 20.29 -25.60 -17.47
C VAL A 295 21.63 -25.49 -16.76
N ILE A 296 22.64 -25.00 -17.48
CA ILE A 296 24.00 -24.80 -16.97
C ILE A 296 24.53 -23.41 -17.33
N ASN A 297 25.56 -22.97 -16.61
CA ASN A 297 26.33 -21.80 -17.02
C ASN A 297 27.32 -22.18 -18.14
N LEU A 298 27.46 -21.34 -19.16
CA LEU A 298 28.48 -21.50 -20.19
C LEU A 298 29.87 -21.52 -19.53
N ALA A 299 30.54 -22.66 -19.63
CA ALA A 299 31.88 -22.84 -19.09
C ALA A 299 32.86 -21.87 -19.76
N ALA A 300 33.95 -21.51 -19.07
CA ALA A 300 34.97 -20.61 -19.60
C ALA A 300 35.53 -21.07 -20.97
N ALA A 301 35.67 -22.39 -21.19
CA ALA A 301 36.11 -22.97 -22.46
C ALA A 301 35.13 -22.76 -23.63
N GLY A 302 33.86 -22.42 -23.34
CA GLY A 302 32.85 -22.07 -24.34
C GLY A 302 32.96 -20.61 -24.83
N TYR A 303 33.83 -19.80 -24.23
CA TYR A 303 34.10 -18.44 -24.68
C TYR A 303 35.36 -18.37 -25.55
N THR A 304 35.30 -17.61 -26.64
CA THR A 304 36.44 -17.23 -27.45
C THR A 304 37.16 -16.01 -26.87
N LEU A 305 38.47 -16.12 -26.66
CA LEU A 305 39.31 -15.03 -26.17
C LEU A 305 39.56 -14.00 -27.29
N MET A 306 39.26 -12.72 -27.04
CA MET A 306 39.57 -11.62 -27.98
C MET A 306 41.07 -11.50 -28.30
N SER A 307 41.94 -11.87 -27.37
CA SER A 307 43.40 -11.84 -27.55
C SER A 307 43.91 -12.95 -28.48
N ALA A 308 43.22 -14.09 -28.53
CA ALA A 308 43.66 -15.27 -29.27
C ALA A 308 42.99 -15.40 -30.64
N THR A 309 41.93 -14.63 -30.91
CA THR A 309 41.16 -14.73 -32.15
C THR A 309 40.85 -13.34 -32.69
N PRO A 310 41.34 -12.99 -33.90
CA PRO A 310 41.15 -11.66 -34.46
C PRO A 310 39.66 -11.37 -34.68
N GLU A 311 39.29 -10.09 -34.55
CA GLU A 311 37.92 -9.61 -34.71
C GLU A 311 37.30 -9.88 -36.09
N THR A 312 38.11 -10.09 -37.12
CA THR A 312 37.67 -10.54 -38.45
C THR A 312 37.07 -11.95 -38.47
N ALA A 313 37.37 -12.80 -37.48
CA ALA A 313 36.81 -14.14 -37.37
C ALA A 313 35.50 -14.19 -36.58
N TRP A 314 35.12 -13.09 -35.90
CA TRP A 314 33.90 -13.03 -35.08
C TRP A 314 32.65 -13.28 -35.91
N ASN A 315 31.79 -14.17 -35.42
CA ASN A 315 30.49 -14.47 -36.01
C ASN A 315 29.44 -14.74 -34.92
N GLY A 316 28.16 -14.82 -35.32
CA GLY A 316 27.02 -14.96 -34.40
C GLY A 316 27.01 -16.19 -33.50
N SER A 317 27.81 -17.22 -33.79
CA SER A 317 27.95 -18.39 -32.93
C SER A 317 29.03 -18.23 -31.85
N MET A 318 29.85 -17.18 -31.91
CA MET A 318 31.01 -17.01 -31.02
C MET A 318 30.66 -16.19 -29.78
N HIS A 319 30.84 -16.78 -28.60
CA HIS A 319 30.74 -16.07 -27.33
C HIS A 319 32.09 -15.43 -27.01
N VAL A 320 32.23 -14.13 -27.19
CA VAL A 320 33.52 -13.46 -27.09
C VAL A 320 33.73 -12.90 -25.68
N TRP A 321 34.91 -13.13 -25.11
CA TRP A 321 35.30 -12.59 -23.80
C TRP A 321 36.64 -11.87 -23.85
N TRP A 322 36.87 -10.98 -22.89
CA TRP A 322 38.15 -10.28 -22.70
C TRP A 322 39.17 -11.06 -21.83
N ASP A 323 40.42 -11.21 -22.28
CA ASP A 323 41.53 -11.91 -21.58
C ASP A 323 42.36 -11.02 -20.63
N ALA A 324 42.96 -11.63 -19.58
CA ALA A 324 43.61 -10.99 -18.44
C ALA A 324 44.88 -10.19 -18.77
N ALA A 325 45.42 -10.29 -19.99
CA ALA A 325 46.84 -10.05 -20.23
C ALA A 325 47.31 -8.58 -20.06
N VAL A 326 46.49 -7.53 -20.24
CA VAL A 326 46.91 -6.13 -19.97
C VAL A 326 45.70 -5.26 -19.61
N ALA A 327 45.78 -4.51 -18.49
CA ALA A 327 44.78 -3.49 -18.14
C ALA A 327 44.91 -2.25 -19.04
N GLY A 328 43.79 -1.68 -19.49
CA GLY A 328 43.80 -0.53 -20.41
C GLY A 328 44.08 -0.87 -21.88
N ALA A 329 44.14 -2.15 -22.25
CA ALA A 329 44.18 -2.56 -23.65
C ALA A 329 42.86 -2.21 -24.36
N THR A 330 42.97 -1.67 -25.57
CA THR A 330 41.85 -1.40 -26.47
C THR A 330 41.79 -2.46 -27.56
N VAL A 331 40.62 -3.04 -27.79
CA VAL A 331 40.35 -3.88 -28.96
C VAL A 331 39.57 -3.01 -29.94
N ASN A 332 40.11 -2.85 -31.15
CA ASN A 332 39.50 -2.05 -32.20
C ASN A 332 38.79 -2.96 -33.19
N VAL A 333 37.52 -2.67 -33.46
CA VAL A 333 36.73 -3.33 -34.49
C VAL A 333 36.86 -2.53 -35.79
N THR A 334 37.19 -3.18 -36.90
CA THR A 334 37.55 -2.51 -38.16
C THR A 334 36.43 -2.47 -39.22
N GLY A 335 35.24 -2.98 -38.88
CA GLY A 335 34.12 -3.23 -39.77
C GLY A 335 32.89 -3.74 -39.00
N ASN A 336 31.76 -3.93 -39.65
CA ASN A 336 30.58 -4.49 -38.96
C ASN A 336 30.85 -5.93 -38.52
N ARG A 337 30.55 -6.27 -37.25
CA ARG A 337 30.73 -7.62 -36.70
C ARG A 337 29.48 -8.13 -36.03
N THR A 338 29.40 -9.45 -35.98
CA THR A 338 28.35 -10.19 -35.27
C THR A 338 29.01 -11.15 -34.29
N ILE A 339 28.50 -11.22 -33.07
CA ILE A 339 28.96 -12.13 -32.02
C ILE A 339 27.75 -12.77 -31.33
N GLY A 340 27.93 -13.92 -30.69
CA GLY A 340 26.91 -14.52 -29.84
C GLY A 340 26.67 -13.68 -28.58
N THR A 341 27.69 -13.53 -27.73
CA THR A 341 27.64 -12.71 -26.50
C THR A 341 28.96 -12.00 -26.27
N LEU A 342 28.92 -10.86 -25.59
CA LEU A 342 30.09 -10.10 -25.14
C LEU A 342 30.25 -10.24 -23.63
N ARG A 343 31.43 -10.62 -23.15
CA ARG A 343 31.71 -10.74 -21.70
C ARG A 343 33.02 -10.07 -21.28
N PHE A 344 32.94 -9.21 -20.28
CA PHE A 344 34.07 -8.61 -19.56
C PHE A 344 34.28 -9.37 -18.24
N ASN A 345 35.27 -10.28 -18.18
CA ASN A 345 35.45 -11.17 -17.03
C ASN A 345 36.84 -11.09 -16.37
N GLN A 346 37.49 -9.92 -16.41
CA GLN A 346 38.84 -9.74 -15.87
C GLN A 346 39.00 -8.45 -15.07
N THR A 347 39.93 -8.44 -14.13
CA THR A 347 40.20 -7.27 -13.30
C THR A 347 40.79 -6.10 -14.10
N GLY A 348 40.31 -4.90 -13.82
CA GLY A 348 40.76 -3.63 -14.41
C GLY A 348 39.92 -3.15 -15.60
N SER A 349 40.02 -1.85 -15.91
CA SER A 349 39.25 -1.22 -16.98
C SER A 349 39.63 -1.77 -18.36
N ARG A 350 38.65 -1.89 -19.26
CA ARG A 350 38.78 -2.42 -20.63
C ARG A 350 37.97 -1.54 -21.59
N ILE A 351 38.47 -1.39 -22.81
CA ILE A 351 37.82 -0.60 -23.86
C ILE A 351 37.63 -1.45 -25.10
N LEU A 352 36.38 -1.68 -25.51
CA LEU A 352 36.05 -2.17 -26.84
C LEU A 352 35.63 -0.98 -27.71
N ASP A 353 36.46 -0.66 -28.70
CA ASP A 353 36.23 0.44 -29.63
C ASP A 353 35.66 -0.10 -30.93
N LEU A 354 34.46 0.34 -31.31
CA LEU A 354 33.79 -0.15 -32.51
C LEU A 354 34.24 0.56 -33.80
N GLY A 355 35.08 1.59 -33.73
CA GLY A 355 35.65 2.28 -34.90
C GLY A 355 34.62 2.90 -35.84
N GLY A 356 33.44 3.27 -35.34
CA GLY A 356 32.29 3.76 -36.12
C GLY A 356 31.41 2.66 -36.70
N ASN A 357 31.73 1.39 -36.45
CA ASN A 357 31.02 0.24 -37.02
C ASN A 357 29.89 -0.27 -36.12
N THR A 358 29.09 -1.18 -36.65
CA THR A 358 28.02 -1.86 -35.93
C THR A 358 28.51 -3.19 -35.34
N LEU A 359 28.30 -3.39 -34.04
CA LEU A 359 28.39 -4.69 -33.39
C LEU A 359 26.98 -5.24 -33.15
N THR A 360 26.67 -6.38 -33.76
CA THR A 360 25.43 -7.14 -33.50
C THR A 360 25.69 -8.24 -32.49
N VAL A 361 24.96 -8.23 -31.38
CA VAL A 361 25.01 -9.28 -30.35
C VAL A 361 23.81 -10.20 -30.55
N GLU A 362 24.02 -11.36 -31.20
CA GLU A 362 22.95 -12.26 -31.63
C GLU A 362 22.12 -12.79 -30.47
N ASN A 363 22.78 -13.17 -29.37
CA ASN A 363 22.10 -13.64 -28.18
C ASN A 363 21.76 -12.48 -27.23
N GLY A 364 22.08 -11.23 -27.57
CA GLY A 364 21.79 -10.04 -26.77
C GLY A 364 22.69 -9.83 -25.54
N GLY A 365 23.44 -10.84 -25.10
CA GLY A 365 24.21 -10.79 -23.87
C GLY A 365 25.42 -9.87 -23.88
N VAL A 366 25.41 -8.83 -23.05
CA VAL A 366 26.57 -7.97 -22.74
C VAL A 366 26.82 -7.99 -21.23
N LEU A 367 27.85 -8.72 -20.82
CA LEU A 367 28.05 -9.13 -19.44
C LEU A 367 29.30 -8.48 -18.82
N SER A 368 29.13 -7.84 -17.67
CA SER A 368 30.21 -7.33 -16.82
C SER A 368 30.30 -8.19 -15.56
N GLY A 369 31.28 -9.08 -15.57
CA GLY A 369 31.52 -10.05 -14.51
C GLY A 369 32.48 -9.53 -13.45
N ALA A 370 33.75 -9.31 -13.80
CA ALA A 370 34.82 -9.07 -12.83
C ALA A 370 34.81 -7.65 -12.21
N ALA A 371 35.51 -7.49 -11.08
CA ALA A 371 35.72 -6.20 -10.44
C ALA A 371 36.78 -5.37 -11.18
N SER A 372 36.48 -4.11 -11.46
CA SER A 372 37.31 -3.17 -12.20
C SER A 372 37.24 -1.80 -11.52
N ALA A 373 38.39 -1.31 -11.04
CA ALA A 373 38.55 0.09 -10.67
C ALA A 373 38.50 0.93 -11.96
N GLY A 374 37.40 1.64 -12.20
CA GLY A 374 37.18 2.48 -13.38
C GLY A 374 36.12 2.01 -14.38
N GLY A 375 35.57 0.79 -14.21
CA GLY A 375 34.52 0.26 -15.10
C GLY A 375 35.02 -0.19 -16.48
N HIS A 376 34.17 -0.87 -17.25
CA HIS A 376 34.45 -1.25 -18.64
C HIS A 376 33.75 -0.27 -19.60
N VAL A 377 34.31 -0.04 -20.78
CA VAL A 377 33.80 0.91 -21.77
C VAL A 377 33.59 0.21 -23.12
N LEU A 378 32.42 0.41 -23.71
CA LEU A 378 32.13 0.16 -25.11
C LEU A 378 31.97 1.51 -25.80
N GLN A 379 32.67 1.81 -26.89
CA GLN A 379 32.70 3.16 -27.45
C GLN A 379 32.74 3.20 -28.98
N ASN A 380 32.52 4.40 -29.53
CA ASN A 380 32.78 4.75 -30.93
C ASN A 380 32.09 3.84 -31.95
N GLY A 381 30.76 3.87 -32.06
CA GLY A 381 30.02 3.14 -33.09
C GLY A 381 28.58 2.84 -32.70
N TYR A 382 28.07 1.72 -33.21
CA TYR A 382 26.67 1.30 -33.03
C TYR A 382 26.58 -0.09 -32.41
N LEU A 383 25.63 -0.26 -31.49
CA LEU A 383 25.32 -1.54 -30.86
C LEU A 383 23.88 -1.94 -31.18
N THR A 384 23.66 -3.21 -31.52
CA THR A 384 22.33 -3.74 -31.80
C THR A 384 22.19 -5.21 -31.39
N ALA A 385 20.96 -5.70 -31.25
CA ALA A 385 20.64 -7.09 -30.90
C ALA A 385 20.23 -7.90 -32.13
N GLY A 386 20.59 -9.18 -32.17
CA GLY A 386 20.16 -10.08 -33.24
C GLY A 386 18.76 -10.68 -33.02
N ALA A 387 18.32 -11.48 -33.99
CA ALA A 387 16.98 -12.08 -33.98
C ALA A 387 16.86 -13.24 -32.98
N ALA A 388 17.97 -13.90 -32.64
CA ALA A 388 17.96 -15.07 -31.76
C ALA A 388 17.44 -14.74 -30.35
N CYS A 389 17.77 -13.56 -29.82
CA CYS A 389 17.23 -13.07 -28.54
C CYS A 389 15.91 -12.29 -28.66
N GLY A 390 15.27 -12.29 -29.83
CA GLY A 390 14.08 -11.48 -30.07
C GLY A 390 14.36 -9.97 -30.09
N TYR A 391 15.57 -9.57 -30.49
CA TYR A 391 16.05 -8.18 -30.55
C TYR A 391 16.19 -7.49 -29.18
N GLU A 392 16.55 -8.23 -28.13
CA GLU A 392 16.76 -7.67 -26.78
C GLU A 392 18.23 -7.70 -26.39
N LEU A 393 18.79 -6.55 -25.99
CA LEU A 393 20.12 -6.44 -25.38
C LEU A 393 20.03 -6.60 -23.87
N PHE A 394 20.79 -7.55 -23.32
CA PHE A 394 20.85 -7.80 -21.88
C PHE A 394 22.17 -7.31 -21.30
N PHE A 395 22.09 -6.24 -20.51
CA PHE A 395 23.22 -5.70 -19.77
C PHE A 395 23.19 -6.19 -18.34
N THR A 396 24.20 -6.98 -17.97
CA THR A 396 24.33 -7.54 -16.62
C THR A 396 25.60 -7.02 -15.95
N GLY A 397 25.47 -6.29 -14.85
CA GLY A 397 26.62 -5.80 -14.06
C GLY A 397 26.53 -6.21 -12.59
N TYR A 398 27.42 -7.10 -12.12
CA TYR A 398 27.48 -7.49 -10.70
C TYR A 398 28.61 -6.86 -9.90
N ASN A 399 29.82 -6.80 -10.46
CA ASN A 399 30.98 -6.28 -9.73
C ASN A 399 31.54 -4.98 -10.30
N SER A 400 31.12 -4.56 -11.50
CA SER A 400 31.61 -3.32 -12.11
C SER A 400 30.55 -2.64 -12.96
N THR A 401 30.61 -1.32 -12.94
CA THR A 401 29.86 -0.46 -13.85
C THR A 401 30.35 -0.69 -15.28
N LEU A 402 29.42 -0.86 -16.21
CA LEU A 402 29.69 -0.86 -17.64
C LEU A 402 29.20 0.47 -18.22
N THR A 403 30.08 1.15 -18.93
CA THR A 403 29.79 2.40 -19.63
C THR A 403 29.62 2.09 -21.11
N ASN A 404 28.51 2.54 -21.68
CA ASN A 404 28.25 2.48 -23.10
C ASN A 404 28.26 3.88 -23.70
N ASP A 405 29.28 4.12 -24.50
CA ASP A 405 29.52 5.31 -25.32
C ASP A 405 29.33 5.00 -26.81
N THR A 406 28.45 4.05 -27.12
CA THR A 406 27.94 3.77 -28.47
C THR A 406 26.47 4.16 -28.57
N VAL A 407 26.00 4.36 -29.80
CA VAL A 407 24.58 4.56 -30.08
C VAL A 407 23.91 3.18 -30.17
N ILE A 408 22.88 2.92 -29.37
CA ILE A 408 22.08 1.71 -29.53
C ILE A 408 21.02 1.96 -30.60
N THR A 409 20.91 1.06 -31.57
CA THR A 409 20.01 1.20 -32.74
C THR A 409 19.14 -0.02 -32.93
N ASP A 410 17.97 0.19 -33.56
CA ASP A 410 17.15 -0.90 -34.08
C ASP A 410 17.92 -1.71 -35.13
N ASN A 411 17.64 -3.02 -35.22
CA ASN A 411 18.34 -3.92 -36.13
C ASN A 411 17.53 -4.11 -37.41
N ALA A 412 17.97 -3.48 -38.51
CA ALA A 412 17.31 -3.56 -39.81
C ALA A 412 15.79 -3.23 -39.74
N GLY A 413 15.43 -2.23 -38.92
CA GLY A 413 14.04 -1.80 -38.70
C GLY A 413 13.27 -2.61 -37.64
N ASN A 414 13.87 -3.64 -37.04
CA ASN A 414 13.27 -4.38 -35.94
C ASN A 414 13.52 -3.65 -34.60
N PRO A 415 12.47 -3.38 -33.80
CA PRO A 415 12.59 -2.69 -32.52
C PRO A 415 13.49 -3.45 -31.53
N VAL A 416 14.65 -2.85 -31.24
CA VAL A 416 15.59 -3.34 -30.24
C VAL A 416 15.16 -2.86 -28.86
N SER A 417 15.15 -3.77 -27.89
CA SER A 417 14.93 -3.42 -26.47
C SER A 417 16.21 -3.53 -25.67
N LEU A 418 16.27 -2.80 -24.57
CA LEU A 418 17.38 -2.84 -23.61
C LEU A 418 16.89 -3.34 -22.26
N THR A 419 17.57 -4.33 -21.69
CA THR A 419 17.27 -4.85 -20.35
C THR A 419 18.50 -4.76 -19.47
N LYS A 420 18.39 -4.03 -18.36
CA LYS A 420 19.44 -3.79 -17.38
C LYS A 420 19.16 -4.56 -16.09
N THR A 421 20.06 -5.46 -15.74
CA THR A 421 20.02 -6.27 -14.52
C THR A 421 21.38 -6.27 -13.79
N GLY A 422 21.41 -6.85 -12.60
CA GLY A 422 22.56 -6.86 -11.69
C GLY A 422 22.72 -5.56 -10.90
N VAL A 423 23.35 -5.67 -9.73
CA VAL A 423 23.39 -4.62 -8.70
C VAL A 423 24.26 -3.41 -9.03
N LYS A 424 25.12 -3.48 -10.06
CA LYS A 424 25.98 -2.36 -10.47
C LYS A 424 25.34 -1.53 -11.56
N GLY A 425 25.79 -0.28 -11.64
CA GLY A 425 25.28 0.68 -12.62
C GLY A 425 25.59 0.26 -14.06
N TYR A 426 24.75 0.69 -15.00
CA TYR A 426 25.06 0.72 -16.42
C TYR A 426 24.86 2.15 -16.92
N VAL A 427 25.88 2.72 -17.56
CA VAL A 427 25.91 4.14 -17.92
C VAL A 427 25.71 4.28 -19.43
N LEU A 428 24.73 5.08 -19.82
CA LEU A 428 24.46 5.46 -21.20
C LEU A 428 24.96 6.89 -21.44
N MET A 429 25.97 7.02 -22.31
CA MET A 429 26.64 8.29 -22.61
C MET A 429 26.09 8.98 -23.86
N GLN A 430 25.45 8.22 -24.75
CA GLN A 430 25.00 8.69 -26.07
C GLN A 430 23.48 8.64 -26.22
N PRO A 431 22.86 9.59 -26.95
CA PRO A 431 21.47 9.45 -27.38
C PRO A 431 21.34 8.21 -28.26
N SER A 432 20.35 7.37 -27.98
CA SER A 432 20.12 6.12 -28.70
C SER A 432 18.81 6.19 -29.50
N THR A 433 18.68 5.37 -30.54
CA THR A 433 17.55 5.43 -31.48
C THR A 433 16.64 4.20 -31.44
N TYR A 434 16.99 3.20 -30.63
CA TYR A 434 16.16 2.00 -30.48
C TYR A 434 14.74 2.32 -29.98
N SER A 435 13.77 1.52 -30.41
CA SER A 435 12.34 1.76 -30.19
C SER A 435 11.64 0.68 -29.36
N GLY A 436 12.30 -0.44 -29.07
CA GLY A 436 11.69 -1.59 -28.38
C GLY A 436 11.49 -1.44 -26.87
N GLY A 437 11.92 -0.32 -26.29
CA GLY A 437 11.78 0.00 -24.86
C GLY A 437 12.99 -0.40 -23.99
N THR A 438 13.00 0.12 -22.77
CA THR A 438 14.08 -0.06 -21.78
C THR A 438 13.52 -0.70 -20.51
N TYR A 439 14.20 -1.72 -19.98
CA TYR A 439 13.75 -2.50 -18.83
C TYR A 439 14.79 -2.46 -17.69
N ILE A 440 14.28 -1.95 -16.57
CA ILE A 440 14.74 -1.65 -15.21
C ILE A 440 14.89 -2.75 -14.18
N ASP A 441 15.46 -3.93 -14.44
CA ASP A 441 15.38 -5.05 -13.47
C ASP A 441 16.06 -4.79 -12.14
N GLN A 442 17.29 -4.27 -12.16
CA GLN A 442 18.12 -4.12 -10.96
C GLN A 442 19.22 -3.09 -11.13
N GLY A 443 19.61 -2.52 -9.99
CA GLY A 443 20.65 -1.50 -9.91
C GLY A 443 20.27 -0.24 -10.67
N ASP A 444 21.26 0.62 -10.90
CA ASP A 444 21.05 1.89 -11.58
C ASP A 444 21.24 1.73 -13.10
N LEU A 445 20.26 2.19 -13.88
CA LEU A 445 20.50 2.64 -15.25
C LEU A 445 20.79 4.14 -15.20
N VAL A 446 22.01 4.52 -15.54
CA VAL A 446 22.47 5.92 -15.48
C VAL A 446 22.36 6.53 -16.86
N ALA A 447 21.48 7.52 -17.03
CA ALA A 447 21.36 8.27 -18.27
C ALA A 447 22.05 9.64 -18.13
N LEU A 448 23.07 9.92 -18.95
CA LEU A 448 23.81 11.20 -18.90
C LEU A 448 23.35 12.23 -19.92
N VAL A 449 22.59 11.81 -20.93
CA VAL A 449 22.12 12.66 -22.04
C VAL A 449 20.65 12.36 -22.37
N GLY A 450 19.92 13.37 -22.85
CA GLY A 450 18.54 13.18 -23.32
C GLY A 450 18.47 12.17 -24.46
N GLY A 451 17.43 11.32 -24.47
CA GLY A 451 17.28 10.25 -25.46
C GLY A 451 18.20 9.04 -25.27
N ALA A 452 18.97 8.96 -24.18
CA ALA A 452 19.81 7.79 -23.88
C ALA A 452 18.99 6.48 -23.82
N CYS A 453 17.76 6.54 -23.31
CA CYS A 453 16.86 5.38 -23.18
C CYS A 453 16.08 5.04 -24.47
N GLY A 454 16.50 5.58 -25.62
CA GLY A 454 15.80 5.39 -26.89
C GLY A 454 14.46 6.12 -26.93
N SER A 455 13.60 5.73 -27.88
CA SER A 455 12.27 6.31 -28.09
C SER A 455 11.14 5.52 -27.44
N GLY A 456 11.40 4.25 -27.09
CA GLY A 456 10.41 3.37 -26.45
C GLY A 456 10.13 3.71 -24.99
N PRO A 457 9.12 3.07 -24.37
CA PRO A 457 8.83 3.22 -22.94
C PRO A 457 9.97 2.70 -22.06
N VAL A 458 10.09 3.27 -20.86
CA VAL A 458 11.00 2.79 -19.80
C VAL A 458 10.19 2.09 -18.72
N TYR A 459 10.40 0.79 -18.59
CA TYR A 459 9.84 -0.06 -17.58
C TYR A 459 10.83 -0.15 -16.41
N ILE A 460 10.39 0.17 -15.20
CA ILE A 460 11.22 0.11 -13.99
C ILE A 460 10.68 -1.00 -13.10
N ASN A 461 11.50 -2.01 -12.83
CA ASN A 461 11.17 -3.15 -11.96
C ASN A 461 11.82 -2.89 -10.58
N GLU A 462 12.76 -3.71 -10.10
CA GLU A 462 13.48 -3.45 -8.83
C GLU A 462 14.64 -2.44 -8.96
N GLY A 463 14.92 -1.97 -10.18
CA GLY A 463 16.00 -1.03 -10.45
C GLY A 463 15.62 0.44 -10.26
N ARG A 464 16.56 1.29 -10.70
CA ARG A 464 16.41 2.74 -10.68
C ARG A 464 16.85 3.35 -12.01
N LEU A 465 16.01 4.22 -12.59
CA LEU A 465 16.49 5.16 -13.60
C LEU A 465 17.13 6.35 -12.86
N PHE A 466 18.43 6.57 -13.09
CA PHE A 466 19.19 7.56 -12.36
C PHE A 466 19.86 8.56 -13.31
N VAL A 467 19.80 9.84 -12.96
CA VAL A 467 20.54 10.90 -13.65
C VAL A 467 21.39 11.65 -12.62
N PRO A 468 22.72 11.65 -12.76
CA PRO A 468 23.61 12.25 -11.78
C PRO A 468 23.71 13.78 -11.95
N ALA A 469 24.24 14.45 -10.92
CA ALA A 469 24.34 15.91 -10.84
C ALA A 469 25.19 16.56 -11.96
N ASN A 470 26.10 15.80 -12.55
CA ASN A 470 27.02 16.21 -13.60
C ASN A 470 26.44 16.05 -15.02
N ALA A 471 25.18 15.65 -15.15
CA ALA A 471 24.45 15.76 -16.42
C ALA A 471 24.25 17.26 -16.79
N PRO A 472 24.11 17.62 -18.08
CA PRO A 472 23.82 18.99 -18.49
C PRO A 472 22.61 19.55 -17.75
N ALA A 473 22.64 20.85 -17.42
CA ALA A 473 21.59 21.51 -16.65
C ALA A 473 20.23 21.36 -17.36
N PHE A 474 19.25 20.77 -16.66
CA PHE A 474 17.93 20.35 -17.14
C PHE A 474 17.92 19.11 -18.04
N PHE A 475 17.87 17.94 -17.40
CA PHE A 475 17.59 16.67 -18.07
C PHE A 475 16.08 16.43 -18.09
N THR A 476 15.51 16.20 -19.28
CA THR A 476 14.09 15.86 -19.46
C THR A 476 13.97 14.42 -19.93
N VAL A 477 13.15 13.63 -19.25
CA VAL A 477 12.70 12.32 -19.75
C VAL A 477 11.37 12.51 -20.46
N THR A 478 11.32 12.14 -21.74
CA THR A 478 10.09 12.17 -22.56
C THR A 478 9.52 10.77 -22.83
N ASN A 479 10.18 9.73 -22.30
CA ASN A 479 9.71 8.35 -22.44
C ASN A 479 8.52 8.14 -21.51
N ALA A 480 7.52 7.37 -21.97
CA ALA A 480 6.53 6.82 -21.06
C ALA A 480 7.24 5.98 -19.98
N ILE A 481 6.89 6.20 -18.71
CA ILE A 481 7.45 5.49 -17.56
C ILE A 481 6.42 4.51 -17.03
N VAL A 482 6.85 3.26 -16.81
CA VAL A 482 6.00 2.23 -16.24
C VAL A 482 6.71 1.59 -15.05
N ALA A 483 6.24 1.87 -13.84
CA ALA A 483 6.73 1.21 -12.62
C ALA A 483 6.03 -0.13 -12.42
N GLN A 484 6.80 -1.18 -12.13
CA GLN A 484 6.31 -2.56 -12.07
C GLN A 484 6.57 -3.30 -10.74
N HIS A 485 7.27 -2.67 -9.81
CA HIS A 485 7.65 -3.29 -8.55
C HIS A 485 7.51 -2.29 -7.39
N ARG A 486 7.49 -2.79 -6.15
CA ARG A 486 7.44 -1.97 -4.92
C ARG A 486 8.68 -1.12 -4.69
N SER A 487 9.77 -1.43 -5.39
CA SER A 487 11.06 -0.75 -5.27
C SER A 487 11.42 0.07 -6.50
N SER A 488 10.49 0.20 -7.46
CA SER A 488 10.71 0.98 -8.66
C SER A 488 11.03 2.43 -8.29
N SER A 489 12.12 2.96 -8.83
CA SER A 489 12.52 4.32 -8.50
C SER A 489 13.06 5.07 -9.70
N ILE A 490 12.84 6.38 -9.67
CA ILE A 490 13.44 7.32 -10.59
C ILE A 490 14.04 8.46 -9.77
N GLY A 491 15.30 8.78 -10.02
CA GLY A 491 16.03 9.76 -9.22
C GLY A 491 16.96 10.63 -10.04
N PHE A 492 17.03 11.90 -9.66
CA PHE A 492 17.91 12.88 -10.27
C PHE A 492 18.71 13.59 -9.18
N ASN A 493 20.02 13.71 -9.34
CA ASN A 493 20.85 14.49 -8.43
C ASN A 493 21.02 15.95 -8.93
N GLY A 494 19.96 16.53 -9.48
CA GLY A 494 19.89 17.89 -10.04
C GLY A 494 18.45 18.23 -10.42
N MET A 495 18.19 19.47 -10.87
CA MET A 495 16.85 19.82 -11.36
C MET A 495 16.56 19.07 -12.66
N ALA A 496 15.50 18.27 -12.66
CA ALA A 496 15.03 17.49 -13.79
C ALA A 496 13.51 17.42 -13.79
N ALA A 497 12.94 17.19 -14.97
CA ALA A 497 11.50 17.10 -15.17
C ALA A 497 11.12 15.83 -15.95
N LEU A 498 9.98 15.23 -15.59
CA LEU A 498 9.22 14.36 -16.48
C LEU A 498 8.14 15.18 -17.16
N SER A 499 8.34 15.49 -18.43
CA SER A 499 7.39 16.26 -19.23
C SER A 499 7.06 15.52 -20.52
N ASN A 500 5.88 15.83 -21.09
CA ASN A 500 5.39 15.25 -22.34
C ASN A 500 5.44 13.70 -22.37
N SER A 501 5.19 13.08 -21.22
CA SER A 501 5.23 11.63 -21.03
C SER A 501 3.92 11.16 -20.38
N THR A 502 3.76 9.85 -20.26
CA THR A 502 2.78 9.23 -19.36
C THR A 502 3.52 8.48 -18.28
N VAL A 503 3.08 8.59 -17.02
CA VAL A 503 3.60 7.78 -15.92
C VAL A 503 2.51 6.79 -15.49
N THR A 504 2.83 5.51 -15.49
CA THR A 504 1.91 4.44 -15.07
C THR A 504 2.54 3.64 -13.95
N VAL A 505 1.82 3.51 -12.84
CA VAL A 505 2.18 2.63 -11.72
C VAL A 505 1.22 1.47 -11.70
N ILE A 506 1.71 0.26 -11.94
CA ILE A 506 0.85 -0.92 -11.98
C ILE A 506 0.44 -1.39 -10.58
N ASP A 507 -0.46 -2.37 -10.53
CA ASP A 507 -0.95 -2.93 -9.28
C ASP A 507 0.16 -3.59 -8.46
N GLY A 508 0.15 -3.34 -7.15
CA GLY A 508 1.17 -3.80 -6.22
C GLY A 508 2.54 -3.14 -6.36
N ALA A 509 2.72 -2.18 -7.28
CA ALA A 509 3.97 -1.42 -7.44
C ALA A 509 3.93 -0.11 -6.65
N THR A 510 5.11 0.45 -6.39
CA THR A 510 5.28 1.77 -5.81
C THR A 510 6.39 2.50 -6.55
N LEU A 511 6.07 3.65 -7.16
CA LEU A 511 7.07 4.46 -7.83
C LEU A 511 7.61 5.53 -6.89
N ALA A 512 8.89 5.41 -6.55
CA ALA A 512 9.61 6.43 -5.81
C ALA A 512 10.18 7.51 -6.75
N PHE A 513 9.89 8.78 -6.46
CA PHE A 513 10.50 9.92 -7.14
C PHE A 513 11.56 10.53 -6.23
N GLU A 514 12.78 10.75 -6.71
CA GLU A 514 13.86 11.34 -5.91
C GLU A 514 14.37 12.62 -6.59
N TRP A 515 14.05 13.79 -6.03
CA TRP A 515 14.46 15.11 -6.59
C TRP A 515 13.96 15.36 -8.03
N LEU A 516 12.65 15.61 -8.18
CA LEU A 516 12.01 15.63 -9.50
C LEU A 516 10.79 16.54 -9.57
N GLU A 517 10.63 17.26 -10.69
CA GLU A 517 9.34 17.84 -11.10
C GLU A 517 8.62 16.89 -12.07
N VAL A 518 7.37 16.55 -11.78
CA VAL A 518 6.56 15.63 -12.58
C VAL A 518 5.40 16.41 -13.18
N ASP A 519 5.57 16.83 -14.44
CA ASP A 519 4.54 17.55 -15.22
C ASP A 519 3.57 16.57 -15.92
N SER A 520 3.99 15.31 -16.04
CA SER A 520 3.22 14.27 -16.71
C SER A 520 2.13 13.69 -15.79
N PRO A 521 0.95 13.33 -16.31
CA PRO A 521 -0.07 12.67 -15.51
C PRO A 521 0.42 11.30 -15.02
N ILE A 522 0.18 11.02 -13.74
CA ILE A 522 0.45 9.73 -13.10
C ILE A 522 -0.85 8.93 -13.04
N THR A 523 -0.81 7.67 -13.49
CA THR A 523 -1.98 6.80 -13.69
C THR A 523 -1.72 5.38 -13.18
N GLY A 524 -2.77 4.57 -13.10
CA GLY A 524 -2.68 3.14 -12.79
C GLY A 524 -2.88 2.80 -11.31
N PRO A 525 -3.07 1.52 -10.97
CA PRO A 525 -3.55 1.15 -9.64
C PRO A 525 -2.49 1.18 -8.52
N GLY A 526 -1.22 1.37 -8.86
CA GLY A 526 -0.13 1.39 -7.88
C GLY A 526 0.02 2.69 -7.10
N ALA A 527 0.95 2.68 -6.15
CA ALA A 527 1.22 3.78 -5.24
C ALA A 527 2.39 4.67 -5.67
N VAL A 528 2.50 5.86 -5.10
CA VAL A 528 3.64 6.76 -5.31
C VAL A 528 4.32 7.11 -4.00
N ALA A 529 5.64 7.24 -4.03
CA ALA A 529 6.45 7.59 -2.87
C ALA A 529 7.40 8.75 -3.19
N PRO A 530 6.91 10.01 -3.16
CA PRO A 530 7.75 11.18 -3.34
C PRO A 530 8.82 11.26 -2.26
N LYS A 531 10.09 11.35 -2.66
CA LYS A 531 11.25 11.44 -1.78
C LYS A 531 12.01 12.72 -2.00
N ARG A 532 12.67 13.18 -0.93
CA ARG A 532 13.38 14.47 -0.92
C ARG A 532 12.44 15.57 -1.45
N THR A 533 12.90 16.60 -2.16
CA THR A 533 12.01 17.57 -2.82
C THR A 533 11.47 17.01 -4.14
N THR A 534 10.17 16.74 -4.21
CA THR A 534 9.47 16.33 -5.43
C THR A 534 8.30 17.29 -5.67
N THR A 535 8.05 17.67 -6.91
CA THR A 535 6.93 18.54 -7.30
C THR A 535 6.00 17.78 -8.22
N PHE A 536 4.70 17.73 -7.90
CA PHE A 536 3.66 17.33 -8.85
C PHE A 536 3.10 18.59 -9.52
N ALA A 537 3.24 18.67 -10.84
CA ALA A 537 2.89 19.82 -11.65
C ALA A 537 2.21 19.37 -12.95
N GLY A 538 2.10 20.27 -13.94
CA GLY A 538 1.40 20.02 -15.20
C GLY A 538 -0.12 20.14 -15.11
N ASP A 539 -0.75 20.24 -16.27
CA ASP A 539 -2.15 20.69 -16.41
C ASP A 539 -3.19 19.57 -16.26
N GLU A 540 -2.77 18.30 -16.36
CA GLU A 540 -3.67 17.14 -16.28
C GLU A 540 -3.69 16.54 -14.87
N PRO A 541 -4.85 16.03 -14.40
CA PRO A 541 -4.94 15.40 -13.08
C PRO A 541 -4.21 14.06 -13.04
N ASN A 542 -3.73 13.72 -11.86
CA ASN A 542 -3.29 12.37 -11.56
C ASN A 542 -4.52 11.48 -11.29
N THR A 543 -4.45 10.20 -11.69
CA THR A 543 -5.57 9.24 -11.61
C THR A 543 -5.14 7.86 -11.08
N TYR A 544 -3.97 7.78 -10.44
CA TYR A 544 -3.56 6.53 -9.79
C TYR A 544 -4.44 6.21 -8.58
N SER A 545 -4.71 4.94 -8.29
CA SER A 545 -5.60 4.56 -7.17
C SER A 545 -4.86 4.13 -5.91
N GLY A 546 -3.55 3.90 -5.98
CA GLY A 546 -2.75 3.62 -4.78
C GLY A 546 -2.47 4.87 -3.95
N GLY A 547 -2.04 4.68 -2.71
CA GLY A 547 -1.74 5.80 -1.81
C GLY A 547 -0.52 6.63 -2.22
N THR A 548 -0.44 7.85 -1.67
CA THR A 548 0.74 8.71 -1.73
C THR A 548 1.48 8.68 -0.41
N PHE A 549 2.77 8.31 -0.44
CA PHE A 549 3.57 8.09 0.76
C PHE A 549 4.76 9.06 0.82
N VAL A 550 4.63 10.14 1.58
CA VAL A 550 5.71 11.09 1.89
C VAL A 550 6.33 10.67 3.23
N VAL A 551 7.18 9.64 3.18
CA VAL A 551 7.68 8.95 4.37
C VAL A 551 9.20 8.92 4.43
N ASN A 552 9.83 9.83 5.19
CA ASN A 552 11.26 9.99 5.10
C ASN A 552 12.10 8.76 5.47
N GLY A 553 13.24 8.64 4.79
CA GLY A 553 14.33 7.76 5.20
C GLY A 553 15.27 8.43 6.22
N ASN A 554 16.41 7.79 6.47
CA ASN A 554 17.38 8.24 7.48
C ASN A 554 18.24 9.45 7.07
N PHE A 555 18.17 9.91 5.82
CA PHE A 555 19.23 10.75 5.25
C PHE A 555 18.83 12.17 4.90
N ASN A 556 17.56 12.48 4.63
CA ASN A 556 17.14 13.80 4.16
C ASN A 556 15.71 14.11 4.63
N ASP A 557 15.41 15.40 4.75
CA ASP A 557 14.02 15.87 4.83
C ASP A 557 13.33 15.65 3.49
N TRP A 558 12.06 15.25 3.52
CA TRP A 558 11.28 14.99 2.31
C TRP A 558 10.16 16.02 2.19
N GLN A 559 9.94 16.50 0.97
CA GLN A 559 9.03 17.57 0.66
C GLN A 559 8.31 17.24 -0.65
N LEU A 560 6.99 17.13 -0.59
CA LEU A 560 6.14 17.08 -1.78
C LEU A 560 5.51 18.45 -1.99
N ILE A 561 5.67 19.03 -3.18
CA ILE A 561 5.04 20.28 -3.58
C ILE A 561 3.91 19.95 -4.56
N LEU A 562 2.67 20.35 -4.25
CA LEU A 562 1.50 20.16 -5.09
C LEU A 562 1.22 21.45 -5.86
N LYS A 563 1.57 21.46 -7.15
CA LYS A 563 1.65 22.66 -8.01
C LYS A 563 0.94 22.44 -9.36
N LYS A 564 -0.05 21.55 -9.41
CA LYS A 564 -0.96 21.51 -10.56
C LYS A 564 -1.84 22.77 -10.53
N PRO A 565 -2.47 23.17 -11.66
CA PRO A 565 -3.43 24.27 -11.65
C PRO A 565 -4.52 24.06 -10.58
N ALA A 566 -5.09 25.14 -10.07
CA ALA A 566 -6.12 25.07 -9.04
C ALA A 566 -7.32 24.20 -9.49
N GLY A 567 -7.77 23.27 -8.63
CA GLY A 567 -8.82 22.30 -8.95
C GLY A 567 -8.35 21.07 -9.74
N VAL A 568 -7.08 21.01 -10.15
CA VAL A 568 -6.51 19.84 -10.81
C VAL A 568 -5.85 18.94 -9.77
N ILE A 569 -6.40 17.74 -9.60
CA ILE A 569 -5.99 16.80 -8.55
C ILE A 569 -4.56 16.29 -8.77
N ALA A 570 -3.68 16.59 -7.82
CA ALA A 570 -2.31 16.07 -7.74
C ALA A 570 -2.23 14.78 -6.90
N VAL A 571 -3.10 14.63 -5.90
CA VAL A 571 -3.18 13.46 -5.02
C VAL A 571 -4.61 12.88 -5.07
N PRO A 572 -4.85 11.84 -5.90
CA PRO A 572 -6.19 11.28 -6.16
C PRO A 572 -6.74 10.33 -5.08
N GLY A 573 -5.90 9.86 -4.15
CA GLY A 573 -6.27 8.93 -3.08
C GLY A 573 -5.58 9.28 -1.77
N ASP A 574 -5.61 8.36 -0.80
CA ASP A 574 -5.09 8.61 0.55
C ASP A 574 -3.64 9.11 0.55
N LEU A 575 -3.37 10.06 1.44
CA LEU A 575 -2.08 10.71 1.60
C LEU A 575 -1.52 10.39 2.99
N VAL A 576 -0.32 9.83 3.04
CA VAL A 576 0.42 9.59 4.28
C VAL A 576 1.65 10.48 4.32
N ILE A 577 1.73 11.32 5.34
CA ILE A 577 2.89 12.16 5.67
C ILE A 577 3.47 11.62 6.97
N ALA A 578 4.60 10.91 6.90
CA ALA A 578 5.15 10.29 8.09
C ALA A 578 6.66 10.45 8.23
N SER A 579 7.14 10.61 9.46
CA SER A 579 8.57 10.39 9.75
C SER A 579 8.79 8.89 10.06
N ALA A 580 9.78 8.25 9.44
CA ALA A 580 10.12 6.85 9.75
C ALA A 580 11.47 6.71 10.47
N SER A 581 12.33 7.73 10.42
CA SER A 581 13.69 7.68 10.98
C SER A 581 13.88 8.47 12.28
N GLY A 582 12.85 9.17 12.74
CA GLY A 582 12.86 10.02 13.93
C GLY A 582 13.85 11.19 13.91
N THR A 583 14.63 11.37 12.85
CA THR A 583 15.69 12.39 12.79
C THR A 583 15.44 13.48 11.76
N ARG A 584 14.62 13.22 10.74
CA ARG A 584 14.28 14.14 9.64
C ARG A 584 12.80 14.51 9.62
N SER A 585 12.47 15.63 8.98
CA SER A 585 11.10 16.13 8.83
C SER A 585 10.48 15.71 7.49
N CYS A 586 9.15 15.76 7.40
CA CYS A 586 8.38 15.56 6.18
C CYS A 586 7.42 16.72 5.95
N TYR A 587 7.28 17.14 4.71
CA TYR A 587 6.43 18.26 4.32
C TYR A 587 5.58 17.90 3.10
N VAL A 588 4.32 18.31 3.12
CA VAL A 588 3.51 18.47 1.91
C VAL A 588 3.11 19.94 1.84
N ASP A 589 3.41 20.58 0.72
CA ASP A 589 3.21 22.01 0.50
C ASP A 589 2.26 22.22 -0.67
N LEU A 590 1.15 22.93 -0.44
CA LEU A 590 0.29 23.39 -1.53
C LEU A 590 0.92 24.59 -2.23
N ALA A 591 0.82 24.61 -3.55
CA ALA A 591 1.15 25.75 -4.40
C ALA A 591 -0.06 26.21 -5.25
N SER A 592 -1.22 25.58 -5.07
CA SER A 592 -2.53 25.92 -5.63
C SER A 592 -3.62 25.25 -4.78
N SER A 593 -4.87 25.71 -4.91
CA SER A 593 -6.02 25.13 -4.18
C SER A 593 -6.52 23.84 -4.82
N GLU A 594 -7.21 23.03 -4.02
CA GLU A 594 -7.91 21.81 -4.45
C GLU A 594 -6.96 20.85 -5.20
N GLN A 595 -5.88 20.43 -4.52
CA GLN A 595 -4.85 19.54 -5.07
C GLN A 595 -4.99 18.10 -4.58
N ILE A 596 -5.68 17.88 -3.47
CA ILE A 596 -5.92 16.57 -2.88
C ILE A 596 -7.39 16.22 -3.15
N ALA A 597 -7.67 14.97 -3.53
CA ALA A 597 -9.05 14.55 -3.75
C ALA A 597 -9.89 14.67 -2.47
N ASP A 598 -11.11 15.16 -2.60
CA ASP A 598 -12.07 15.34 -1.50
C ASP A 598 -12.37 14.05 -0.74
N THR A 599 -12.13 12.89 -1.34
CA THR A 599 -12.32 11.57 -0.69
C THR A 599 -11.08 11.07 0.04
N ALA A 600 -9.92 11.69 -0.17
CA ALA A 600 -8.65 11.21 0.36
C ALA A 600 -8.55 11.44 1.87
N ILE A 601 -8.24 10.39 2.62
CA ILE A 601 -7.86 10.52 4.02
C ILE A 601 -6.40 10.97 4.09
N VAL A 602 -6.15 12.08 4.77
CA VAL A 602 -4.80 12.57 5.05
C VAL A 602 -4.37 12.11 6.44
N THR A 603 -3.40 11.21 6.45
CA THR A 603 -2.75 10.73 7.68
C THR A 603 -1.44 11.45 7.89
N ILE A 604 -1.28 12.10 9.04
CA ILE A 604 -0.04 12.76 9.43
C ILE A 604 0.47 12.12 10.71
N ASP A 605 1.61 11.43 10.61
CA ASP A 605 2.19 10.66 11.71
C ASP A 605 3.66 10.99 11.92
N ASN A 606 4.12 10.80 13.14
CA ASN A 606 5.50 11.06 13.50
C ASN A 606 5.99 10.05 14.54
N VAL A 607 7.16 9.46 14.28
CA VAL A 607 7.77 8.49 15.22
C VAL A 607 8.66 9.14 16.28
N ASN A 608 8.94 10.46 16.21
CA ASN A 608 9.79 11.14 17.21
C ASN A 608 9.27 12.54 17.64
N PRO A 609 8.86 12.70 18.91
CA PRO A 609 8.32 13.95 19.45
C PRO A 609 9.31 15.10 19.64
N THR A 610 10.63 14.89 19.59
CA THR A 610 11.58 15.90 20.08
C THR A 610 12.48 16.53 19.02
N ALA A 611 12.53 15.97 17.80
CA ALA A 611 13.56 16.36 16.83
C ALA A 611 13.02 16.73 15.44
N VAL A 612 11.77 16.41 15.13
CA VAL A 612 11.27 16.48 13.75
C VAL A 612 9.80 16.89 13.68
N ASN A 613 9.42 17.48 12.55
CA ASN A 613 8.04 17.84 12.24
C ASN A 613 7.54 17.08 11.01
N THR A 614 6.26 16.74 11.01
CA THR A 614 5.56 16.20 9.84
C THR A 614 4.39 17.13 9.56
N ILE A 615 4.44 17.84 8.43
CA ILE A 615 3.62 19.03 8.21
C ILE A 615 2.85 18.91 6.90
N LEU A 616 1.53 19.14 6.97
CA LEU A 616 0.74 19.59 5.82
C LEU A 616 0.65 21.11 5.85
N ARG A 617 1.08 21.78 4.79
CA ARG A 617 1.15 23.23 4.71
C ARG A 617 0.31 23.74 3.55
N LEU A 618 -0.71 24.51 3.89
CA LEU A 618 -1.68 25.04 2.93
C LEU A 618 -1.16 26.28 2.20
N ASN A 619 -0.13 26.96 2.71
CA ASN A 619 0.52 28.11 2.05
C ASN A 619 -0.42 29.25 1.59
N GLY A 620 -1.60 29.39 2.18
CA GLY A 620 -2.58 30.39 1.75
C GLY A 620 -3.62 29.87 0.75
N PHE A 621 -3.65 28.57 0.45
CA PHE A 621 -4.59 27.92 -0.46
C PHE A 621 -5.64 27.10 0.30
N ASP A 622 -6.90 27.17 -0.16
CA ASP A 622 -7.97 26.30 0.32
C ASP A 622 -7.80 24.86 -0.18
N GLU A 623 -8.16 23.88 0.65
CA GLU A 623 -8.06 22.45 0.34
C GLU A 623 -9.21 21.66 0.97
N THR A 624 -9.78 20.73 0.21
CA THR A 624 -10.83 19.81 0.65
C THR A 624 -10.27 18.39 0.77
N ILE A 625 -10.53 17.73 1.90
CA ILE A 625 -10.04 16.36 2.16
C ILE A 625 -11.14 15.47 2.71
N GLY A 626 -10.97 14.15 2.55
CA GLY A 626 -11.90 13.11 3.01
C GLY A 626 -11.73 12.73 4.47
N GLY A 627 -10.76 13.31 5.17
CA GLY A 627 -10.58 13.14 6.61
C GLY A 627 -9.17 13.47 7.06
N LEU A 628 -9.03 13.93 8.30
CA LEU A 628 -7.73 14.22 8.91
C LEU A 628 -7.47 13.22 10.04
N VAL A 629 -6.39 12.47 9.91
CA VAL A 629 -6.03 11.39 10.81
C VAL A 629 -4.61 11.55 11.33
N SER A 630 -4.39 11.16 12.59
CA SER A 630 -3.09 10.84 13.13
C SER A 630 -3.21 9.63 14.05
N THR A 631 -2.31 8.67 13.91
CA THR A 631 -2.11 7.56 14.86
C THR A 631 -1.10 7.93 15.95
N THR A 632 -0.25 8.93 15.71
CA THR A 632 0.63 9.52 16.72
C THR A 632 0.42 11.04 16.84
N ALA A 633 0.40 11.57 18.07
CA ALA A 633 0.05 12.97 18.31
C ALA A 633 1.23 13.96 18.27
N PHE A 634 2.46 13.47 18.05
CA PHE A 634 3.66 14.25 18.34
C PHE A 634 4.15 15.05 17.13
N ASN A 635 4.22 16.39 17.22
CA ASN A 635 4.74 17.26 16.14
C ASN A 635 4.18 16.95 14.73
N THR A 636 2.94 16.46 14.68
CA THR A 636 2.13 16.37 13.48
C THR A 636 1.41 17.70 13.35
N ILE A 637 1.55 18.39 12.22
CA ILE A 637 1.15 19.81 12.10
C ILE A 637 0.35 20.03 10.82
N VAL A 638 -0.72 20.81 10.92
CA VAL A 638 -1.33 21.49 9.77
C VAL A 638 -1.16 23.00 9.96
N GLU A 639 -0.66 23.70 8.94
CA GLU A 639 -0.43 25.15 9.02
C GLU A 639 -0.72 25.94 7.74
N SER A 640 -1.02 27.22 7.91
CA SER A 640 -1.11 28.21 6.83
C SER A 640 0.16 29.04 6.74
N LYS A 641 1.20 28.64 5.99
CA LYS A 641 2.45 29.41 5.86
C LYS A 641 2.46 30.30 4.60
N ALA A 642 1.60 31.31 4.56
CA ALA A 642 1.52 32.22 3.42
C ALA A 642 2.54 33.37 3.48
N GLY A 643 2.90 33.90 2.31
CA GLY A 643 3.73 35.10 2.14
C GLY A 643 2.94 36.41 2.14
N ALA A 644 1.95 36.57 3.00
CA ALA A 644 1.13 37.76 3.29
C ALA A 644 -0.02 37.33 4.24
N PRO A 645 -0.67 38.22 5.00
CA PRO A 645 -1.89 37.85 5.71
C PRO A 645 -2.98 37.45 4.72
N SER A 646 -3.22 36.15 4.64
CA SER A 646 -4.23 35.51 3.80
C SER A 646 -4.85 34.40 4.64
N VAL A 647 -6.17 34.27 4.59
CA VAL A 647 -6.86 33.13 5.22
C VAL A 647 -6.87 31.98 4.21
N CYS A 648 -6.48 30.80 4.65
CA CYS A 648 -6.73 29.56 3.92
C CYS A 648 -7.63 28.66 4.76
N THR A 649 -8.38 27.80 4.09
CA THR A 649 -9.37 26.93 4.70
C THR A 649 -9.04 25.48 4.46
N LEU A 650 -8.92 24.69 5.52
CA LEU A 650 -8.99 23.23 5.41
C LEU A 650 -10.44 22.78 5.57
N ILE A 651 -11.01 22.17 4.54
CA ILE A 651 -12.36 21.62 4.53
C ILE A 651 -12.27 20.11 4.75
N ILE A 652 -12.86 19.63 5.85
CA ILE A 652 -12.88 18.23 6.26
C ILE A 652 -14.25 17.63 5.92
N SER A 653 -14.29 16.85 4.85
CA SER A 653 -15.49 16.25 4.27
C SER A 653 -15.71 14.78 4.63
N ASN A 654 -15.10 14.34 5.74
CA ASN A 654 -15.10 12.93 6.14
C ASN A 654 -16.48 12.29 6.29
N THR A 655 -16.58 11.07 5.76
CA THR A 655 -17.80 10.23 5.78
C THR A 655 -17.78 9.19 6.89
N VAL A 656 -16.60 8.88 7.42
CA VAL A 656 -16.36 7.99 8.56
C VAL A 656 -15.73 8.75 9.71
N ALA A 657 -15.64 8.16 10.90
CA ALA A 657 -14.98 8.80 12.03
C ALA A 657 -13.46 8.94 11.78
N CYS A 658 -12.93 10.14 11.96
CA CYS A 658 -11.50 10.47 11.87
C CYS A 658 -11.06 11.18 13.15
N SER A 659 -9.80 10.99 13.55
CA SER A 659 -9.24 11.57 14.76
C SER A 659 -7.86 12.13 14.50
N TYR A 660 -7.66 13.39 14.88
CA TYR A 660 -6.39 14.08 14.74
C TYR A 660 -5.94 14.64 16.09
N GLY A 661 -4.77 14.20 16.53
CA GLY A 661 -4.14 14.62 17.79
C GLY A 661 -2.96 15.58 17.59
N GLY A 662 -2.71 16.02 16.36
CA GLY A 662 -1.66 17.00 16.06
C GLY A 662 -2.07 18.44 16.33
N VAL A 663 -1.20 19.37 15.92
CA VAL A 663 -1.38 20.82 16.08
C VAL A 663 -1.91 21.45 14.80
N LEU A 664 -3.03 22.16 14.93
CA LEU A 664 -3.52 23.10 13.94
C LEU A 664 -3.03 24.51 14.31
N ARG A 665 -2.35 25.21 13.40
CA ARG A 665 -1.81 26.55 13.68
C ARG A 665 -1.79 27.48 12.48
N ASP A 666 -1.71 28.77 12.78
CA ASP A 666 -1.28 29.76 11.79
C ASP A 666 0.21 29.58 11.45
N GLY A 667 0.62 29.98 10.25
CA GLY A 667 2.01 29.88 9.78
C GLY A 667 2.55 31.23 9.32
N GLY A 668 3.53 31.79 10.04
CA GLY A 668 3.99 33.15 9.72
C GLY A 668 2.84 34.16 9.86
N SER A 669 2.47 34.85 8.77
CA SER A 669 1.31 35.76 8.74
C SER A 669 0.04 35.13 8.17
N GLY A 670 0.10 33.89 7.66
CA GLY A 670 -1.07 33.19 7.10
C GLY A 670 -1.99 32.66 8.19
N LEU A 671 -3.30 32.89 8.03
CA LEU A 671 -4.32 32.43 8.95
C LEU A 671 -4.88 31.08 8.46
N LEU A 672 -5.10 30.14 9.38
CA LEU A 672 -5.75 28.86 9.10
C LEU A 672 -7.20 28.89 9.60
N GLY A 673 -8.16 28.65 8.71
CA GLY A 673 -9.56 28.35 9.02
C GLY A 673 -9.86 26.86 8.84
N ILE A 674 -10.84 26.36 9.59
CA ILE A 674 -11.27 24.96 9.54
C ILE A 674 -12.76 24.91 9.22
N VAL A 675 -13.16 24.06 8.25
CA VAL A 675 -14.56 23.78 7.95
C VAL A 675 -14.80 22.29 8.09
N LYS A 676 -15.82 21.90 8.86
CA LYS A 676 -16.33 20.53 8.92
C LYS A 676 -17.58 20.43 8.06
N ASP A 677 -17.51 19.70 6.95
CA ASP A 677 -18.59 19.62 5.94
C ASP A 677 -19.06 18.18 5.63
N GLY A 678 -18.32 17.16 6.08
CA GLY A 678 -18.70 15.75 5.89
C GLY A 678 -19.74 15.25 6.89
N PRO A 679 -20.49 14.18 6.59
CA PRO A 679 -21.48 13.60 7.52
C PRO A 679 -20.85 12.81 8.69
N GLY A 680 -19.58 12.42 8.59
CA GLY A 680 -18.85 11.70 9.63
C GLY A 680 -18.42 12.58 10.80
N THR A 681 -17.71 11.98 11.75
CA THR A 681 -17.20 12.65 12.96
C THR A 681 -15.72 12.97 12.80
N GLN A 682 -15.31 14.23 12.98
CA GLN A 682 -13.89 14.58 13.15
C GLN A 682 -13.63 14.89 14.62
N VAL A 683 -12.62 14.23 15.20
CA VAL A 683 -12.16 14.48 16.57
C VAL A 683 -10.85 15.26 16.53
N LEU A 684 -10.77 16.34 17.33
CA LEU A 684 -9.55 17.08 17.60
C LEU A 684 -9.12 16.79 19.04
N THR A 685 -8.10 15.96 19.19
CA THR A 685 -7.68 15.35 20.47
C THR A 685 -6.18 15.48 20.65
N SER A 686 -5.68 16.71 20.75
CA SER A 686 -4.26 16.92 20.98
C SER A 686 -3.92 16.84 22.48
N PRO A 687 -2.76 16.25 22.85
CA PRO A 687 -2.27 16.28 24.23
C PRO A 687 -2.06 17.72 24.74
N PRO A 688 -2.06 17.97 26.06
CA PRO A 688 -1.93 19.32 26.63
C PRO A 688 -0.69 20.10 26.16
N GLU A 689 0.42 19.42 25.90
CA GLU A 689 1.64 20.02 25.36
C GLU A 689 1.54 20.47 23.89
N TYR A 690 0.53 20.03 23.16
CA TYR A 690 0.27 20.33 21.76
C TYR A 690 -1.08 21.03 21.64
N THR A 691 -1.13 22.36 21.73
CA THR A 691 -2.40 23.10 21.64
C THR A 691 -2.64 23.65 20.24
N ASN A 692 -3.90 23.69 19.82
CA ASN A 692 -4.29 24.37 18.59
C ASN A 692 -4.18 25.89 18.79
N THR A 693 -3.49 26.57 17.87
CA THR A 693 -3.20 28.02 17.98
C THR A 693 -3.63 28.82 16.76
N TYR A 694 -4.32 28.20 15.80
CA TYR A 694 -4.89 28.92 14.67
C TYR A 694 -5.96 29.92 15.12
N THR A 695 -6.05 31.04 14.41
CA THR A 695 -6.96 32.15 14.74
C THR A 695 -8.07 32.34 13.71
N GLY A 696 -7.98 31.69 12.55
CA GLY A 696 -9.09 31.65 11.59
C GLY A 696 -10.31 30.92 12.16
N THR A 697 -11.48 31.19 11.57
CA THR A 697 -12.76 30.66 12.06
C THR A 697 -12.86 29.15 11.91
N THR A 698 -13.43 28.48 12.91
CA THR A 698 -13.88 27.09 12.83
C THR A 698 -15.37 27.07 12.49
N THR A 699 -15.72 26.47 11.35
CA THR A 699 -17.12 26.37 10.91
C THR A 699 -17.57 24.91 10.89
N VAL A 700 -18.65 24.58 11.57
CA VAL A 700 -19.26 23.24 11.56
C VAL A 700 -20.53 23.29 10.72
N LYS A 701 -20.43 22.87 9.45
CA LYS A 701 -21.55 22.88 8.48
C LYS A 701 -22.39 21.60 8.54
N ALA A 702 -21.73 20.46 8.68
CA ALA A 702 -22.38 19.14 8.71
C ALA A 702 -21.61 18.13 9.59
N GLY A 703 -22.28 17.03 9.93
CA GLY A 703 -21.70 15.96 10.74
C GLY A 703 -21.36 16.42 12.16
N VAL A 704 -20.31 15.84 12.73
CA VAL A 704 -19.89 16.11 14.11
C VAL A 704 -18.43 16.56 14.16
N LEU A 705 -18.15 17.69 14.82
CA LEU A 705 -16.81 18.08 15.24
C LEU A 705 -16.71 17.93 16.77
N LEU A 706 -15.90 16.98 17.24
CA LEU A 706 -15.59 16.82 18.65
C LEU A 706 -14.28 17.57 18.98
N ILE A 707 -14.36 18.52 19.90
CA ILE A 707 -13.20 19.21 20.45
C ILE A 707 -12.93 18.60 21.82
N ASP A 708 -11.88 17.78 21.92
CA ASP A 708 -11.42 17.17 23.18
C ASP A 708 -10.12 17.83 23.68
N ASN A 709 -9.74 18.95 23.08
CA ASN A 709 -8.58 19.77 23.45
C ASN A 709 -8.97 21.24 23.66
N ALA A 710 -8.02 22.17 23.51
CA ALA A 710 -8.28 23.62 23.57
C ALA A 710 -8.17 24.29 22.19
N LEU A 711 -9.19 25.07 21.83
CA LEU A 711 -9.16 26.10 20.77
C LEU A 711 -9.07 27.48 21.42
N SER A 712 -7.86 27.94 21.71
CA SER A 712 -7.67 29.15 22.54
C SER A 712 -8.14 30.45 21.88
N ALA A 713 -8.01 30.57 20.55
CA ALA A 713 -8.20 31.84 19.83
C ALA A 713 -9.08 31.75 18.57
N SER A 714 -9.52 30.55 18.16
CA SER A 714 -10.38 30.38 16.99
C SER A 714 -11.86 30.54 17.39
N PRO A 715 -12.61 31.47 16.78
CA PRO A 715 -14.05 31.56 16.98
C PRO A 715 -14.75 30.38 16.28
N VAL A 716 -15.81 29.85 16.90
CA VAL A 716 -16.56 28.68 16.38
C VAL A 716 -17.96 29.09 15.94
N SER A 717 -18.33 28.74 14.71
CA SER A 717 -19.68 28.89 14.17
C SER A 717 -20.26 27.52 13.82
N VAL A 718 -21.41 27.17 14.41
CA VAL A 718 -22.10 25.89 14.17
C VAL A 718 -23.35 26.16 13.37
N PHE A 719 -23.43 25.65 12.15
CA PHE A 719 -24.60 25.81 11.28
C PHE A 719 -25.63 24.71 11.53
N ALA A 720 -26.86 24.90 11.05
CA ALA A 720 -28.00 24.01 11.29
C ALA A 720 -27.75 22.51 10.98
N GLY A 721 -26.88 22.19 10.02
CA GLY A 721 -26.51 20.80 9.68
C GLY A 721 -25.42 20.20 10.57
N GLY A 722 -24.71 21.02 11.34
CA GLY A 722 -23.54 20.66 12.13
C GLY A 722 -23.86 20.35 13.60
N THR A 723 -22.96 19.60 14.21
CA THR A 723 -22.96 19.32 15.65
C THR A 723 -21.55 19.55 16.21
N LEU A 724 -21.45 20.41 17.21
CA LEU A 724 -20.25 20.61 18.01
C LEU A 724 -20.33 19.74 19.26
N GLY A 725 -19.24 19.07 19.63
CA GLY A 725 -19.20 18.27 20.85
C GLY A 725 -17.81 18.16 21.45
N GLY A 726 -17.62 17.15 22.28
CA GLY A 726 -16.35 16.87 22.99
C GLY A 726 -16.28 17.50 24.38
N ASN A 727 -15.12 17.39 25.01
CA ASN A 727 -14.88 17.79 26.40
C ASN A 727 -13.93 18.99 26.55
N GLY A 728 -13.67 19.69 25.44
CA GLY A 728 -12.62 20.68 25.32
C GLY A 728 -12.98 22.10 25.79
N TRP A 729 -12.04 23.02 25.54
CA TRP A 729 -12.15 24.45 25.83
C TRP A 729 -12.15 25.29 24.54
N ILE A 730 -13.07 26.26 24.43
CA ILE A 730 -13.14 27.19 23.30
C ILE A 730 -12.99 28.62 23.82
N GLY A 731 -11.89 29.28 23.49
CA GLY A 731 -11.50 30.58 24.08
C GLY A 731 -12.00 31.83 23.35
N ALA A 732 -12.40 31.74 22.07
CA ALA A 732 -12.83 32.89 21.26
C ALA A 732 -14.35 32.92 20.97
N GLY A 733 -15.14 32.18 21.75
CA GLY A 733 -16.60 32.17 21.68
C GLY A 733 -17.19 31.20 20.66
N VAL A 734 -18.45 30.84 20.91
CA VAL A 734 -19.25 29.93 20.07
C VAL A 734 -20.56 30.61 19.67
N ALA A 735 -20.87 30.62 18.37
CA ALA A 735 -22.18 30.95 17.83
C ALA A 735 -22.85 29.68 17.29
N ASN A 736 -24.03 29.35 17.80
CA ASN A 736 -24.71 28.09 17.50
C ASN A 736 -26.06 28.30 16.82
N ASP A 737 -26.16 27.91 15.55
CA ASP A 737 -27.39 27.72 14.77
C ASP A 737 -27.73 26.22 14.58
N GLY A 738 -26.84 25.31 15.02
CA GLY A 738 -26.96 23.86 14.90
C GLY A 738 -27.08 23.18 16.25
N ALA A 739 -26.33 22.09 16.44
CA ALA A 739 -26.27 21.34 17.69
C ALA A 739 -25.03 21.60 18.51
N ILE A 740 -25.20 21.57 19.83
CA ILE A 740 -24.13 21.23 20.77
C ILE A 740 -24.48 19.92 21.48
N ALA A 741 -23.52 18.99 21.59
CA ALA A 741 -23.62 17.71 22.28
C ALA A 741 -22.28 17.42 22.98
N PRO A 742 -22.10 17.83 24.25
CA PRO A 742 -20.88 17.60 25.01
C PRO A 742 -20.47 16.12 25.04
N GLY A 743 -19.17 15.87 25.07
CA GLY A 743 -18.58 14.53 25.17
C GLY A 743 -18.78 13.61 23.96
N ALA A 744 -18.36 12.34 24.15
CA ALA A 744 -18.67 11.18 23.29
C ALA A 744 -19.66 10.22 23.99
N SER A 745 -20.40 10.81 24.93
CA SER A 745 -21.41 10.37 25.89
C SER A 745 -21.52 11.56 26.86
N ILE A 746 -22.01 11.35 28.09
CA ILE A 746 -22.04 12.37 29.14
C ILE A 746 -20.66 13.04 29.34
N GLY A 747 -20.59 14.35 29.11
CA GLY A 747 -19.36 15.13 29.15
C GLY A 747 -19.55 16.62 29.44
N THR A 748 -18.43 17.36 29.49
CA THR A 748 -18.44 18.81 29.76
C THR A 748 -17.73 19.56 28.66
N LEU A 749 -18.45 20.37 27.88
CA LEU A 749 -17.85 21.29 26.91
C LEU A 749 -17.75 22.68 27.53
N SER A 750 -16.58 23.32 27.44
CA SER A 750 -16.36 24.64 28.02
C SER A 750 -16.08 25.70 26.96
N ALA A 751 -16.62 26.91 27.15
CA ALA A 751 -16.42 28.05 26.24
C ALA A 751 -16.27 29.38 27.00
N SER A 752 -15.57 30.34 26.43
CA SER A 752 -15.47 31.70 26.99
C SER A 752 -16.80 32.45 26.88
N GLU A 753 -17.42 32.39 25.71
CA GLU A 753 -18.72 32.95 25.41
C GLU A 753 -19.53 31.95 24.59
N LEU A 754 -20.84 31.93 24.78
CA LEU A 754 -21.75 31.10 23.99
C LEU A 754 -22.98 31.90 23.61
N THR A 755 -23.30 31.93 22.32
CA THR A 755 -24.57 32.43 21.78
C THR A 755 -25.36 31.26 21.21
N MET A 756 -26.53 31.00 21.78
CA MET A 756 -27.53 30.11 21.20
C MET A 756 -28.44 30.95 20.31
N ASN A 757 -28.48 30.69 19.01
CA ASN A 757 -29.39 31.39 18.10
C ASN A 757 -30.76 30.70 18.04
N GLU A 758 -31.75 31.39 17.48
CA GLU A 758 -33.07 30.80 17.24
C GLU A 758 -32.96 29.57 16.32
N GLY A 759 -33.64 28.48 16.67
CA GLY A 759 -33.60 27.20 15.98
C GLY A 759 -32.46 26.27 16.43
N SER A 760 -31.53 26.75 17.25
CA SER A 760 -30.41 25.93 17.74
C SER A 760 -30.85 24.86 18.74
N ARG A 761 -30.01 23.82 18.90
CA ARG A 761 -30.27 22.68 19.79
C ARG A 761 -29.09 22.38 20.72
N TYR A 762 -29.41 21.96 21.94
CA TYR A 762 -28.49 21.31 22.87
C TYR A 762 -29.00 19.88 23.12
N VAL A 763 -28.23 18.88 22.69
CA VAL A 763 -28.47 17.47 23.05
C VAL A 763 -27.84 17.25 24.42
N TRP A 764 -28.70 17.04 25.43
CA TRP A 764 -28.30 16.92 26.82
C TRP A 764 -28.51 15.49 27.30
N GLU A 765 -27.41 14.78 27.50
CA GLU A 765 -27.39 13.42 28.00
C GLU A 765 -27.40 13.36 29.53
N VAL A 766 -28.13 12.40 30.09
CA VAL A 766 -28.23 12.22 31.54
C VAL A 766 -28.39 10.76 31.94
N SER A 767 -27.68 10.34 32.98
CA SER A 767 -27.69 8.97 33.51
C SER A 767 -28.04 8.98 35.00
N PRO A 768 -29.05 8.23 35.46
CA PRO A 768 -29.34 8.05 36.88
C PRO A 768 -28.49 6.95 37.54
N VAL A 769 -27.73 6.16 36.77
CA VAL A 769 -27.00 4.98 37.26
C VAL A 769 -25.50 5.24 37.47
N ASP A 770 -24.90 6.17 36.72
CA ASP A 770 -23.46 6.46 36.77
C ASP A 770 -23.16 7.64 37.70
N GLY A 771 -23.48 7.50 38.99
CA GLY A 771 -23.28 8.60 39.94
C GLY A 771 -24.20 9.80 39.71
N ASN A 772 -25.27 9.62 38.92
CA ASN A 772 -26.23 10.66 38.56
C ASN A 772 -25.56 11.80 37.78
N THR A 773 -24.81 11.49 36.73
CA THR A 773 -24.11 12.47 35.88
C THR A 773 -24.99 12.95 34.74
N ALA A 774 -24.67 14.14 34.23
CA ALA A 774 -25.31 14.71 33.06
C ALA A 774 -24.31 15.58 32.30
N ASP A 775 -24.63 15.85 31.04
CA ASP A 775 -23.87 16.81 30.24
C ASP A 775 -23.86 18.18 30.91
N LEU A 776 -22.78 18.93 30.66
CA LEU A 776 -22.66 20.31 31.05
C LEU A 776 -22.06 21.14 29.92
N ILE A 777 -22.68 22.29 29.62
CA ILE A 777 -22.01 23.36 28.90
C ILE A 777 -21.55 24.42 29.90
N ASN A 778 -20.23 24.56 30.05
CA ASN A 778 -19.62 25.48 30.99
C ASN A 778 -19.13 26.75 30.29
N VAL A 779 -19.87 27.84 30.44
CA VAL A 779 -19.51 29.14 29.88
C VAL A 779 -18.78 29.96 30.96
N THR A 780 -17.55 30.41 30.75
CA THR A 780 -16.85 31.20 31.78
C THR A 780 -17.18 32.69 31.73
N GLY A 781 -17.74 33.16 30.61
CA GLY A 781 -18.16 34.52 30.38
C GLY A 781 -19.68 34.60 30.20
N THR A 782 -20.11 35.17 29.07
CA THR A 782 -21.53 35.43 28.80
C THR A 782 -22.18 34.28 28.05
N LEU A 783 -23.27 33.74 28.60
CA LEU A 783 -24.25 32.95 27.87
C LEU A 783 -25.32 33.89 27.30
N THR A 784 -25.52 33.88 25.98
CA THR A 784 -26.55 34.65 25.30
C THR A 784 -27.64 33.71 24.78
N LEU A 785 -28.87 33.92 25.26
CA LEU A 785 -30.08 33.27 24.78
C LEU A 785 -30.91 34.27 23.93
N PRO A 786 -31.59 33.81 22.88
CA PRO A 786 -32.34 34.68 21.98
C PRO A 786 -33.62 35.21 22.66
N PRO A 787 -34.21 36.30 22.16
CA PRO A 787 -35.41 36.89 22.75
C PRO A 787 -36.70 36.11 22.46
N GLY A 788 -36.74 35.27 21.43
CA GLY A 788 -37.91 34.47 21.07
C GLY A 788 -38.16 33.33 22.07
N ASP A 789 -39.38 33.25 22.60
CA ASP A 789 -39.80 32.14 23.48
C ASP A 789 -39.74 30.80 22.73
N HIS A 790 -39.31 29.73 23.43
CA HIS A 790 -39.21 28.36 22.93
C HIS A 790 -38.41 28.21 21.62
N SER A 791 -37.45 29.10 21.37
CA SER A 791 -36.66 29.13 20.14
C SER A 791 -35.36 28.33 20.20
N VAL A 792 -34.94 27.85 21.37
CA VAL A 792 -33.76 26.96 21.56
C VAL A 792 -34.23 25.62 22.09
N THR A 793 -33.92 24.52 21.40
CA THR A 793 -34.35 23.17 21.82
C THR A 793 -33.31 22.51 22.73
N ILE A 794 -33.73 22.09 23.93
CA ILE A 794 -32.97 21.19 24.79
C ILE A 794 -33.53 19.79 24.60
N LYS A 795 -32.80 18.94 23.86
CA LYS A 795 -33.18 17.55 23.64
C LYS A 795 -32.62 16.68 24.75
N VAL A 796 -33.50 16.18 25.62
CA VAL A 796 -33.11 15.34 26.76
C VAL A 796 -32.94 13.89 26.30
N VAL A 797 -31.75 13.35 26.45
CA VAL A 797 -31.42 11.96 26.11
C VAL A 797 -31.04 11.23 27.40
N ARG A 798 -31.79 10.19 27.75
CA ARG A 798 -31.43 9.35 28.90
C ARG A 798 -30.46 8.26 28.46
N VAL A 799 -29.33 8.16 29.14
CA VAL A 799 -28.33 7.10 28.95
C VAL A 799 -28.39 6.14 30.13
N GLY A 800 -28.31 4.84 29.87
CA GLY A 800 -28.37 3.81 30.92
C GLY A 800 -29.78 3.42 31.38
N SER A 801 -29.85 2.67 32.49
CA SER A 801 -31.13 2.11 32.99
C SER A 801 -32.05 3.19 33.60
N PRO A 802 -33.38 3.03 33.57
CA PRO A 802 -34.30 3.99 34.18
C PRO A 802 -34.07 4.14 35.69
N GLY A 803 -34.09 5.39 36.18
CA GLY A 803 -33.88 5.73 37.58
C GLY A 803 -34.18 7.21 37.85
N VAL A 804 -34.23 7.60 39.13
CA VAL A 804 -34.47 9.01 39.50
C VAL A 804 -33.25 9.84 39.16
N VAL A 805 -33.44 10.86 38.33
CA VAL A 805 -32.42 11.87 38.01
C VAL A 805 -32.68 13.07 38.92
N ASN A 806 -31.64 13.56 39.60
CA ASN A 806 -31.80 14.77 40.44
C ASN A 806 -31.72 16.02 39.58
N ALA A 807 -31.97 17.20 40.16
CA ALA A 807 -31.65 18.46 39.49
C ALA A 807 -30.19 18.46 39.03
N LYS A 808 -29.94 18.82 37.76
CA LYS A 808 -28.59 18.85 37.17
C LYS A 808 -28.36 20.18 36.44
N PRO A 809 -27.14 20.73 36.47
CA PRO A 809 -26.82 21.90 35.69
C PRO A 809 -26.87 21.55 34.20
N LEU A 810 -27.52 22.43 33.44
CA LEU A 810 -27.55 22.43 31.98
C LEU A 810 -26.45 23.37 31.46
N PHE A 811 -26.41 24.58 32.03
CA PHE A 811 -25.40 25.60 31.75
C PHE A 811 -24.84 26.18 33.04
N THR A 812 -23.55 26.48 33.06
CA THR A 812 -22.92 27.43 33.99
C THR A 812 -22.47 28.68 33.21
N PHE A 813 -22.52 29.85 33.83
CA PHE A 813 -22.14 31.14 33.21
C PHE A 813 -21.70 32.17 34.25
N ALA A 814 -20.89 33.15 33.82
CA ALA A 814 -20.60 34.34 34.63
C ALA A 814 -21.65 35.45 34.45
N ALA A 815 -22.25 35.53 33.25
CA ALA A 815 -23.35 36.43 32.95
C ALA A 815 -24.35 35.77 31.99
N LEU A 816 -25.64 36.09 32.17
CA LEU A 816 -26.71 35.68 31.25
C LEU A 816 -27.26 36.93 30.54
N SER A 817 -27.28 36.88 29.20
CA SER A 817 -28.00 37.82 28.35
C SER A 817 -29.21 37.11 27.75
N GLY A 818 -30.40 37.70 27.87
CA GLY A 818 -31.68 37.04 27.52
C GLY A 818 -32.36 36.42 28.73
N ASN A 819 -33.26 35.44 28.51
CA ASN A 819 -33.99 34.76 29.58
C ASN A 819 -34.27 33.29 29.24
N THR A 820 -34.66 32.49 30.23
CA THR A 820 -34.86 31.04 30.07
C THR A 820 -36.16 30.66 29.35
N ASN A 821 -37.07 31.59 29.04
CA ASN A 821 -38.26 31.28 28.22
C ASN A 821 -37.88 30.92 26.80
N ALA A 822 -36.68 31.29 26.35
CA ALA A 822 -36.14 30.85 25.06
C ALA A 822 -35.98 29.32 24.97
N LEU A 823 -35.88 28.61 26.10
CA LEU A 823 -35.64 27.18 26.13
C LEU A 823 -36.94 26.39 25.93
N PHE A 824 -36.94 25.49 24.95
CA PHE A 824 -37.95 24.46 24.75
C PHE A 824 -37.37 23.10 25.15
N LEU A 825 -38.04 22.38 26.04
CA LEU A 825 -37.59 21.07 26.51
C LEU A 825 -38.25 19.95 25.68
N ASP A 826 -37.45 19.23 24.90
CA ASP A 826 -37.89 18.03 24.19
C ASP A 826 -37.57 16.78 25.02
N LEU A 827 -38.62 16.19 25.61
CA LEU A 827 -38.55 14.97 26.41
C LEU A 827 -38.90 13.71 25.61
N ALA A 828 -39.21 13.83 24.32
CA ALA A 828 -39.69 12.72 23.51
C ALA A 828 -38.68 11.56 23.51
N GLY A 829 -39.13 10.35 23.87
CA GLY A 829 -38.29 9.15 23.89
C GLY A 829 -37.35 9.03 25.10
N SER A 830 -37.34 9.99 26.04
CA SER A 830 -36.48 9.94 27.24
C SER A 830 -37.03 9.07 28.40
N GLY A 831 -38.32 8.72 28.36
CA GLY A 831 -39.02 8.04 29.46
C GLY A 831 -39.18 8.92 30.70
N LEU A 832 -39.28 10.24 30.49
CA LEU A 832 -39.54 11.27 31.50
C LEU A 832 -40.85 11.97 31.18
N SER A 833 -41.66 12.26 32.20
CA SER A 833 -43.00 12.83 32.00
C SER A 833 -43.06 14.34 32.14
N ASP A 834 -42.09 14.94 32.84
CA ASP A 834 -42.07 16.38 33.07
C ASP A 834 -40.64 16.83 33.41
N ALA A 835 -40.37 18.12 33.19
CA ALA A 835 -39.11 18.75 33.51
C ALA A 835 -39.30 20.23 33.85
N THR A 836 -38.61 20.72 34.88
CA THR A 836 -38.67 22.12 35.32
C THR A 836 -37.30 22.78 35.18
N VAL A 837 -37.27 23.95 34.55
CA VAL A 837 -36.06 24.79 34.45
C VAL A 837 -35.92 25.65 35.71
N GLY A 838 -34.77 25.55 36.37
CA GLY A 838 -34.36 26.43 37.46
C GLY A 838 -33.28 27.41 36.99
N LEU A 839 -33.31 28.64 37.50
CA LEU A 839 -32.31 29.67 37.21
C LEU A 839 -31.72 30.21 38.51
N THR A 840 -30.39 30.27 38.58
CA THR A 840 -29.64 30.97 39.63
C THR A 840 -28.81 32.11 39.02
N ALA A 841 -28.01 32.80 39.83
CA ALA A 841 -27.14 33.86 39.34
C ALA A 841 -26.04 33.38 38.36
N SER A 842 -25.70 32.09 38.37
CA SER A 842 -24.59 31.52 37.60
C SER A 842 -24.89 30.19 36.92
N GLU A 843 -26.11 29.67 37.04
CA GLU A 843 -26.48 28.35 36.50
C GLU A 843 -27.93 28.30 36.01
N ILE A 844 -28.15 27.54 34.93
CA ILE A 844 -29.46 27.02 34.55
C ILE A 844 -29.45 25.52 34.89
N THR A 845 -30.46 25.06 35.62
CA THR A 845 -30.61 23.67 36.06
C THR A 845 -31.89 23.06 35.49
N LEU A 846 -31.88 21.74 35.32
CA LEU A 846 -33.04 20.97 34.91
C LEU A 846 -33.39 19.94 35.98
N SER A 847 -34.63 19.99 36.47
CA SER A 847 -35.19 18.98 37.38
C SER A 847 -36.14 18.08 36.61
N LEU A 848 -35.88 16.77 36.60
CA LEU A 848 -36.63 15.79 35.79
C LEU A 848 -37.56 14.94 36.65
N VAL A 849 -38.77 14.67 36.16
CA VAL A 849 -39.75 13.81 36.82
C VAL A 849 -39.90 12.49 36.05
N PRO A 850 -39.67 11.32 36.70
CA PRO A 850 -39.93 10.01 36.09
C PRO A 850 -41.41 9.80 35.77
N GLU A 851 -41.71 9.04 34.72
CA GLU A 851 -43.09 8.72 34.37
C GLU A 851 -43.87 8.07 35.54
N PRO A 852 -45.18 8.36 35.70
CA PRO A 852 -46.01 7.84 36.80
C PRO A 852 -45.98 6.31 36.95
N ALA A 853 -45.77 5.57 35.84
CA ALA A 853 -45.70 4.12 35.84
C ALA A 853 -44.49 3.57 36.63
N VAL A 854 -43.37 4.29 36.69
CA VAL A 854 -42.17 3.90 37.46
C VAL A 854 -42.46 3.91 38.96
N PHE A 855 -43.21 4.90 39.44
CA PHE A 855 -43.70 4.95 40.83
C PHE A 855 -44.70 3.83 41.11
N GLY A 856 -45.58 3.51 40.15
CA GLY A 856 -46.55 2.43 40.26
C GLY A 856 -45.92 1.04 40.42
N VAL A 857 -44.89 0.72 39.63
CA VAL A 857 -44.19 -0.57 39.70
C VAL A 857 -43.35 -0.69 40.98
N CYS A 858 -42.68 0.39 41.41
CA CYS A 858 -41.94 0.40 42.68
C CYS A 858 -42.86 0.22 43.90
N LEU A 859 -44.05 0.85 43.90
CA LEU A 859 -45.06 0.62 44.94
C LEU A 859 -45.60 -0.80 44.90
N ALA A 860 -45.83 -1.38 43.72
CA ALA A 860 -46.28 -2.75 43.57
C ALA A 860 -45.24 -3.78 44.05
N LEU A 861 -43.94 -3.54 43.79
CA LEU A 861 -42.85 -4.36 44.32
C LEU A 861 -42.71 -4.23 45.84
N LEU A 862 -42.82 -3.02 46.39
CA LEU A 862 -42.84 -2.78 47.85
C LEU A 862 -44.05 -3.43 48.53
N ALA A 863 -45.21 -3.44 47.87
CA ALA A 863 -46.40 -4.13 48.33
C ALA A 863 -46.24 -5.67 48.25
N ALA A 864 -45.59 -6.18 47.21
CA ALA A 864 -45.26 -7.61 47.07
C ALA A 864 -44.22 -8.07 48.11
N LEU A 865 -43.18 -7.27 48.38
CA LEU A 865 -42.19 -7.53 49.43
C LEU A 865 -42.79 -7.43 50.85
N ARG A 866 -43.75 -6.52 51.08
CA ARG A 866 -44.55 -6.50 52.33
C ARG A 866 -45.46 -7.73 52.47
N ARG A 867 -45.94 -8.31 51.36
CA ARG A 867 -46.72 -9.56 51.38
C ARG A 867 -45.84 -10.78 51.70
N CYS A 868 -44.63 -10.87 51.15
CA CYS A 868 -43.69 -11.97 51.45
C CYS A 868 -43.10 -11.92 52.87
N ARG A 869 -43.16 -10.78 53.57
CA ARG A 869 -42.76 -10.66 54.99
C ARG A 869 -43.88 -10.98 56.00
N ARG A 870 -45.10 -11.25 55.53
CA ARG A 870 -46.28 -11.61 56.34
C ARG A 870 -46.78 -13.05 56.10
N SER A 871 -45.99 -13.86 55.42
CA SER A 871 -46.22 -15.29 55.20
C SER A 871 -45.17 -16.13 55.91
#